data_AF-A0A7S4KEB9-F1
#
_entry.id   AF-A0A7S4KEB9-F1
#
_cell.length_a   1.000
_cell.length_b   1.000
_cell.length_c   1.000
_cell.angle_alpha   90.00
_cell.angle_beta   90.00
_cell.angle_gamma   90.00
#
_symmetry.space_group_name_H-M   'P 1'
#
loop_
_entity.id
_entity.type
_entity.pdbx_description
1 polymer ?
#
loop_
_entity_poly.entity_id
_entity_poly.type
_entity_poly.pdbx_seq_one_letter_code
_entity_poly.pdbx_strand_id
1 'polypeptide(L)'
;YKWQVSKPALLAEPKDQYDGSTATKYWLDVQLRWGDYDSHDIERYTRAKFLDYTTDNMSIYPAPTGLMVGLDLAYNLHAAYGNYIPGMKPLVTQAMAKIMKANPALYVLRERIRKGLQLYSSEPTEPYLSSQNYGELFSNQIIWFVDDTNVYRVTIHKTFEGNLTTKPINGAIFIFNPRTGQLFLKIIHTSVWAGQKRLGQLAKWKTAEEVAALIRSLPVEEQPKQIIVTRKGMLDPLEVHLLDFPNIMIKGSELQLPFQSCLKVEKFGDLILKATEPQMVLFNIYDDWLKTISSYTAFSRLLLILRAFHVNQERCKLILRPDKDTITQPHHVWPTMTDEDWISVEVQLKDLILADYGKKNNVNVASLTQSEIRDIILGMEIAPPSMQRQEIAEIEKSAKEASQLNAVTTKTTNVHGEELIVTTTSQYEQQTYASKTDWRVRAISASNLHLRTSHIYVSSDECTESGYTYILPKNLLKKFIMIADLRTQISGFLYGVSPPDNPQVKEVRGCVMVPQWGTHQTVHLPNALPEHEYLKGMEPLGWIHTQPNELPQLSPSDVTTHARVMSENKSWDGERTVVITTSFTPGSVSLAAYKLTPAGYEWGRQNRDTGANPHGYLPSHYEKVQMLLSDHFLGFFMVPDDDVWNYNFMGVRHSSTMPYDLKLANPRDFYHQCHRPAHFLNFASIEDTVAESTDREDHFA
;
A
#
# COMPACT_ATOMS: atom_id res chain seq x y z
N TYR A 1 -0.20 -28.84 59.71
CA TYR A 1 1.27 -28.98 59.82
C TYR A 1 1.84 -27.66 60.30
N LYS A 2 2.89 -27.63 61.14
CA LYS A 2 3.53 -26.41 61.65
C LYS A 2 4.99 -26.40 61.22
N TRP A 3 5.50 -25.27 60.74
CA TRP A 3 6.92 -25.11 60.41
C TRP A 3 7.69 -24.65 61.65
N GLN A 4 8.86 -25.25 61.91
CA GLN A 4 9.84 -24.66 62.83
C GLN A 4 10.47 -23.45 62.16
N VAL A 5 10.70 -22.39 62.93
CA VAL A 5 11.14 -21.10 62.40
C VAL A 5 12.41 -20.66 63.11
N SER A 6 13.38 -20.13 62.36
CA SER A 6 14.60 -19.56 62.92
C SER A 6 14.35 -18.16 63.48
N LYS A 7 15.27 -17.69 64.32
CA LYS A 7 15.41 -16.25 64.56
C LYS A 7 15.74 -15.51 63.26
N PRO A 8 15.40 -14.20 63.14
CA PRO A 8 15.74 -13.41 61.97
C PRO A 8 17.26 -13.38 61.74
N ALA A 9 17.68 -13.78 60.54
CA ALA A 9 19.08 -13.87 60.14
C ALA A 9 19.28 -13.39 58.71
N LEU A 10 20.52 -13.12 58.31
CA LEU A 10 20.86 -12.85 56.91
C LEU A 10 20.91 -14.15 56.09
N LEU A 11 20.67 -14.02 54.78
CA LEU A 11 20.76 -15.12 53.82
C LEU A 11 22.16 -15.75 53.77
N ALA A 12 23.20 -14.92 53.91
CA ALA A 12 24.59 -15.36 53.86
C ALA A 12 25.07 -16.05 55.15
N GLU A 13 24.30 -16.01 56.24
CA GLU A 13 24.70 -16.65 57.50
C GLU A 13 24.61 -18.18 57.41
N PRO A 14 25.67 -18.93 57.76
CA PRO A 14 25.76 -20.37 57.48
C PRO A 14 24.96 -21.26 58.43
N LYS A 15 24.53 -20.76 59.60
CA LYS A 15 23.79 -21.54 60.61
C LYS A 15 22.55 -20.79 61.08
N ASP A 16 21.41 -21.44 60.94
CA ASP A 16 20.14 -20.93 61.48
C ASP A 16 19.99 -21.37 62.95
N GLN A 17 19.59 -20.44 63.81
CA GLN A 17 19.25 -20.73 65.19
C GLN A 17 17.74 -20.87 65.33
N TYR A 18 17.28 -22.09 65.61
CA TYR A 18 15.90 -22.40 65.91
C TYR A 18 15.70 -22.39 67.43
N ASP A 19 14.73 -21.62 67.92
CA ASP A 19 14.41 -21.49 69.35
C ASP A 19 13.15 -22.27 69.75
N GLY A 20 12.66 -23.14 68.87
CA GLY A 20 11.44 -23.91 69.07
C GLY A 20 10.16 -23.16 68.69
N SER A 21 10.26 -21.91 68.21
CA SER A 21 9.12 -21.19 67.64
C SER A 21 8.57 -21.90 66.40
N THR A 22 7.24 -21.87 66.24
CA THR A 22 6.56 -22.50 65.11
C THR A 22 5.57 -21.55 64.45
N ALA A 23 5.42 -21.67 63.14
CA ALA A 23 4.48 -20.87 62.36
C ALA A 23 3.61 -21.73 61.43
N THR A 24 2.43 -21.21 61.12
CA THR A 24 1.48 -21.78 60.14
C THR A 24 1.30 -20.90 58.91
N LYS A 25 1.83 -19.67 58.95
CA LYS A 25 1.80 -18.68 57.88
C LYS A 25 3.20 -18.09 57.74
N TYR A 26 3.63 -17.84 56.51
CA TYR A 26 4.95 -17.30 56.20
C TYR A 26 4.82 -16.33 55.03
N TRP A 27 5.34 -15.12 55.16
CA TRP A 27 5.27 -14.09 54.13
C TRP A 27 6.63 -13.84 53.48
N LEU A 28 6.57 -13.34 52.24
CA LEU A 28 7.73 -12.85 51.50
C LEU A 28 7.45 -11.41 51.07
N ASP A 29 8.39 -10.51 51.34
CA ASP A 29 8.34 -9.11 50.93
C ASP A 29 9.54 -8.82 50.02
N VAL A 30 9.30 -8.29 48.83
CA VAL A 30 10.35 -7.99 47.84
C VAL A 30 10.50 -6.48 47.71
N GLN A 31 11.59 -5.95 48.24
CA GLN A 31 11.89 -4.53 48.27
C GLN A 31 12.85 -4.17 47.13
N LEU A 32 12.44 -3.23 46.28
CA LEU A 32 13.29 -2.67 45.24
C LEU A 32 13.89 -1.35 45.72
N ARG A 33 15.19 -1.17 45.47
CA ARG A 33 15.94 0.02 45.83
C ARG A 33 16.76 0.50 44.64
N TRP A 34 16.95 1.81 44.53
CA TRP A 34 17.98 2.40 43.70
C TRP A 34 19.05 3.03 44.61
N GLY A 35 20.18 2.34 44.80
CA GLY A 35 21.28 2.81 45.66
C GLY A 35 22.09 3.94 45.03
N ASP A 36 22.84 4.65 45.87
CA ASP A 36 23.83 5.65 45.46
C ASP A 36 25.21 5.28 46.01
N TYR A 37 26.22 6.12 45.72
CA TYR A 37 27.60 5.86 46.13
C TYR A 37 27.75 5.72 47.66
N ASP A 38 27.08 6.57 48.42
CA ASP A 38 27.17 6.61 49.89
C ASP A 38 26.36 5.49 50.54
N SER A 39 25.32 5.00 49.86
CA SER A 39 24.37 4.04 50.38
C SER A 39 23.95 3.03 49.31
N HIS A 40 24.67 1.90 49.27
CA HIS A 40 24.38 0.76 48.39
C HIS A 40 24.54 -0.61 49.09
N ASP A 41 24.79 -0.62 50.41
CA ASP A 41 24.80 -1.85 51.21
C ASP A 41 23.36 -2.39 51.35
N ILE A 42 23.05 -3.43 50.58
CA ILE A 42 21.73 -4.04 50.51
C ILE A 42 21.43 -4.93 51.72
N GLU A 43 22.43 -5.50 52.39
CA GLU A 43 22.24 -6.32 53.60
C GLU A 43 21.77 -5.45 54.77
N ARG A 44 22.48 -4.34 54.99
CA ARG A 44 22.13 -3.38 56.03
C ARG A 44 20.76 -2.76 55.78
N TYR A 45 20.46 -2.40 54.54
CA TYR A 45 19.17 -1.85 54.14
C TYR A 45 18.02 -2.83 54.41
N THR A 46 18.16 -4.08 53.92
CA THR A 46 17.10 -5.10 54.04
C THR A 46 16.82 -5.43 55.50
N ARG A 47 17.87 -5.52 56.33
CA ARG A 47 17.73 -5.72 57.78
C ARG A 47 17.03 -4.55 58.46
N ALA A 48 17.46 -3.32 58.17
CA ALA A 48 16.85 -2.12 58.75
C ALA A 48 15.35 -2.05 58.40
N LYS A 49 15.00 -2.24 57.13
CA LYS A 49 13.60 -2.21 56.68
C LYS A 49 12.76 -3.35 57.23
N PHE A 50 13.30 -4.55 57.35
CA PHE A 50 12.60 -5.65 58.01
C PHE A 50 12.26 -5.28 59.45
N LEU A 51 13.22 -4.76 60.22
CA LEU A 51 12.98 -4.39 61.61
C LEU A 51 12.02 -3.21 61.72
N ASP A 52 12.18 -2.17 60.91
CA ASP A 52 11.29 -1.02 60.87
C ASP A 52 9.85 -1.46 60.57
N TYR A 53 9.62 -2.23 59.48
CA TYR A 53 8.27 -2.58 59.06
C TYR A 53 7.60 -3.67 59.90
N THR A 54 8.37 -4.53 60.56
CA THR A 54 7.80 -5.55 61.46
C THR A 54 7.52 -5.02 62.87
N THR A 55 8.08 -3.86 63.23
CA THR A 55 7.83 -3.21 64.53
C THR A 55 6.91 -2.00 64.43
N ASP A 56 6.79 -1.39 63.25
CA ASP A 56 5.86 -0.31 62.97
C ASP A 56 4.42 -0.82 62.84
N ASN A 57 3.46 -0.06 63.38
CA ASN A 57 2.04 -0.37 63.35
C ASN A 57 1.36 0.06 62.04
N MET A 58 2.04 0.81 61.17
CA MET A 58 1.50 1.18 59.85
C MET A 58 1.61 0.05 58.83
N SER A 59 2.62 -0.80 58.95
CA SER A 59 2.87 -1.93 58.04
C SER A 59 2.18 -3.20 58.58
N ILE A 60 1.35 -3.83 57.75
CA ILE A 60 0.54 -4.98 58.15
C ILE A 60 1.04 -6.24 57.44
N TYR A 61 1.61 -7.17 58.20
CA TYR A 61 1.96 -8.50 57.72
C TYR A 61 0.98 -9.56 58.24
N PRO A 62 0.69 -10.62 57.46
CA PRO A 62 -0.29 -11.64 57.83
C PRO A 62 0.18 -12.59 58.96
N ALA A 63 1.46 -12.50 59.34
CA ALA A 63 2.10 -13.28 60.40
C ALA A 63 3.36 -12.55 60.90
N PRO A 64 3.83 -12.82 62.13
CA PRO A 64 5.10 -12.26 62.62
C PRO A 64 6.34 -12.92 61.98
N THR A 65 6.16 -13.99 61.20
CA THR A 65 7.24 -14.77 60.59
C THR A 65 7.25 -14.62 59.09
N GLY A 66 8.37 -14.17 58.53
CA GLY A 66 8.57 -14.08 57.10
C GLY A 66 9.96 -13.61 56.74
N LEU A 67 10.17 -13.34 55.45
CA LEU A 67 11.46 -12.98 54.89
C LEU A 67 11.33 -11.78 53.95
N MET A 68 12.19 -10.80 54.16
CA MET A 68 12.33 -9.67 53.25
C MET A 68 13.52 -9.90 52.33
N VAL A 69 13.32 -9.68 51.03
CA VAL A 69 14.33 -9.76 49.98
C VAL A 69 14.53 -8.37 49.42
N GLY A 70 15.74 -7.81 49.58
CA GLY A 70 16.11 -6.53 49.01
C GLY A 70 16.89 -6.71 47.71
N LEU A 71 16.54 -5.92 46.68
CA LEU A 71 17.27 -5.83 45.42
C LEU A 71 17.71 -4.38 45.19
N ASP A 72 19.00 -4.16 45.04
CA ASP A 72 19.55 -2.89 44.56
C ASP A 72 19.65 -2.91 43.03
N LEU A 73 18.81 -2.12 42.38
CA LEU A 73 18.69 -2.04 40.93
C LEU A 73 19.86 -1.29 40.27
N ALA A 74 20.51 -0.37 41.01
CA ALA A 74 21.64 0.40 40.48
C ALA A 74 22.93 -0.41 40.52
N TYR A 75 23.17 -1.11 41.64
CA TYR A 75 24.38 -1.90 41.87
C TYR A 75 24.24 -3.38 41.52
N ASN A 76 23.03 -3.83 41.13
CA ASN A 76 22.72 -5.22 40.81
C ASN A 76 23.03 -6.20 41.96
N LEU A 77 22.82 -5.76 43.21
CA LEU A 77 23.05 -6.53 44.43
C LEU A 77 21.72 -7.03 45.00
N HIS A 78 21.76 -8.11 45.77
CA HIS A 78 20.58 -8.60 46.49
C HIS A 78 20.98 -9.15 47.86
N ALA A 79 20.06 -9.06 48.81
CA ALA A 79 20.16 -9.70 50.11
C ALA A 79 18.78 -10.15 50.58
N ALA A 80 18.74 -11.03 51.57
CA ALA A 80 17.50 -11.31 52.29
C ALA A 80 17.76 -11.35 53.79
N TYR A 81 16.79 -10.84 54.56
CA TYR A 81 16.82 -10.83 56.02
C TYR A 81 15.44 -11.18 56.57
N GLY A 82 15.41 -12.07 57.55
CA GLY A 82 14.18 -12.48 58.20
C GLY A 82 14.25 -13.90 58.74
N ASN A 83 13.08 -14.46 59.02
CA ASN A 83 12.95 -15.81 59.57
C ASN A 83 13.11 -16.87 58.49
N TYR A 84 13.76 -18.00 58.78
CA TYR A 84 13.87 -19.13 57.86
C TYR A 84 13.09 -20.34 58.37
N ILE A 85 12.35 -20.97 57.46
CA ILE A 85 11.80 -22.32 57.64
C ILE A 85 12.76 -23.34 57.00
N PRO A 86 12.75 -24.63 57.43
CA PRO A 86 13.61 -25.66 56.85
C PRO A 86 13.53 -25.71 55.32
N GLY A 87 14.69 -25.62 54.66
CA GLY A 87 14.81 -25.63 53.20
C GLY A 87 14.60 -24.29 52.49
N MET A 88 14.09 -23.25 53.17
CA MET A 88 13.89 -21.93 52.56
C MET A 88 15.19 -21.24 52.18
N LYS A 89 16.20 -21.32 53.04
CA LYS A 89 17.51 -20.69 52.81
C LYS A 89 18.18 -21.17 51.50
N PRO A 90 18.40 -22.48 51.26
CA PRO A 90 18.97 -22.94 50.00
C PRO A 90 18.07 -22.65 48.79
N LEU A 91 16.74 -22.68 48.95
CA LEU A 91 15.79 -22.34 47.89
C LEU A 91 15.96 -20.87 47.45
N VAL A 92 15.95 -19.92 48.40
CA VAL A 92 16.08 -18.49 48.11
C VAL A 92 17.44 -18.18 47.51
N THR A 93 18.52 -18.79 48.00
CA THR A 93 19.86 -18.61 47.42
C THR A 93 19.91 -19.03 45.96
N GLN A 94 19.37 -20.19 45.60
CA GLN A 94 19.34 -20.66 44.22
C GLN A 94 18.37 -19.83 43.35
N ALA A 95 17.19 -19.51 43.88
CA ALA A 95 16.18 -18.74 43.18
C ALA A 95 16.67 -17.33 42.86
N MET A 96 17.25 -16.61 43.82
CA MET A 96 17.74 -15.26 43.62
C MET A 96 18.93 -15.22 42.66
N ALA A 97 19.85 -16.18 42.73
CA ALA A 97 20.92 -16.30 41.74
C ALA A 97 20.36 -16.45 40.31
N LYS A 98 19.30 -17.26 40.14
CA LYS A 98 18.64 -17.44 38.84
C LYS A 98 17.84 -16.22 38.39
N ILE A 99 17.07 -15.60 39.29
CA ILE A 99 16.27 -14.39 39.02
C ILE A 99 17.19 -13.23 38.62
N MET A 100 18.25 -12.96 39.38
CA MET A 100 19.20 -11.90 39.05
C MET A 100 19.85 -12.14 37.69
N LYS A 101 20.09 -13.39 37.29
CA LYS A 101 20.68 -13.69 35.98
C LYS A 101 19.68 -13.62 34.82
N ALA A 102 18.48 -14.16 34.98
CA ALA A 102 17.59 -14.51 33.86
C ALA A 102 16.22 -13.80 33.88
N ASN A 103 15.97 -12.87 34.80
CA ASN A 103 14.72 -12.12 34.83
C ASN A 103 14.64 -11.12 33.64
N PRO A 104 13.60 -11.19 32.79
CA PRO A 104 13.47 -10.30 31.63
C PRO A 104 13.36 -8.81 31.99
N ALA A 105 12.70 -8.45 33.10
CA ALA A 105 12.58 -7.06 33.51
C ALA A 105 13.92 -6.47 33.96
N LEU A 106 14.73 -7.24 34.69
CA LEU A 106 16.10 -6.83 35.04
C LEU A 106 17.01 -6.76 33.81
N TYR A 107 16.81 -7.64 32.82
CA TYR A 107 17.51 -7.55 31.54
C TYR A 107 17.17 -6.24 30.81
N VAL A 108 15.88 -5.90 30.65
CA VAL A 108 15.44 -4.64 30.03
C VAL A 108 16.00 -3.42 30.77
N LEU A 109 16.03 -3.44 32.11
CA LEU A 109 16.64 -2.37 32.90
C LEU A 109 18.13 -2.19 32.56
N ARG A 110 18.90 -3.29 32.55
CA ARG A 110 20.33 -3.27 32.24
C ARG A 110 20.60 -2.79 30.82
N GLU A 111 19.83 -3.25 29.84
CA GLU A 111 19.93 -2.81 28.45
C GLU A 111 19.64 -1.32 28.29
N ARG A 112 18.63 -0.80 28.99
CA ARG A 112 18.34 0.65 28.99
C ARG A 112 19.47 1.46 29.61
N ILE A 113 20.06 0.98 30.71
CA ILE A 113 21.24 1.61 31.33
C ILE A 113 22.43 1.59 30.36
N ARG A 114 22.73 0.45 29.73
CA ARG A 114 23.80 0.30 28.72
C ARG A 114 23.60 1.26 27.54
N LYS A 115 22.38 1.29 26.96
CA LYS A 115 22.01 2.23 25.87
C LYS A 115 22.18 3.68 26.31
N GLY A 116 21.72 4.04 27.52
CA GLY A 116 21.87 5.39 28.07
C GLY A 116 23.33 5.82 28.27
N LEU A 117 24.19 4.87 28.66
CA LEU A 117 25.64 5.04 28.82
C LEU A 117 26.43 4.84 27.52
N GLN A 118 25.77 4.48 26.42
CA GLN A 118 26.39 4.16 25.12
C GLN A 118 27.43 3.03 25.19
N LEU A 119 27.21 2.06 26.08
CA LEU A 119 28.05 0.88 26.22
C LEU A 119 27.52 -0.24 25.32
N TYR A 120 28.35 -0.73 24.41
CA TYR A 120 28.03 -1.84 23.51
C TYR A 120 28.89 -3.05 23.85
N SER A 121 28.26 -4.19 24.09
CA SER A 121 28.93 -5.48 24.28
C SER A 121 28.43 -6.49 23.25
N SER A 122 29.33 -7.29 22.69
CA SER A 122 28.99 -8.40 21.80
C SER A 122 28.46 -9.59 22.61
N GLU A 123 27.26 -9.45 23.20
CA GLU A 123 26.57 -10.61 23.78
C GLU A 123 26.04 -11.51 22.65
N PRO A 124 26.05 -12.85 22.83
CA PRO A 124 25.47 -13.78 21.86
C PRO A 124 23.95 -13.55 21.82
N THR A 125 23.51 -12.76 20.85
CA THR A 125 22.11 -12.54 20.55
C THR A 125 21.61 -13.67 19.65
N GLU A 126 20.34 -14.03 19.77
CA GLU A 126 19.75 -14.97 18.83
C GLU A 126 19.79 -14.38 17.41
N PRO A 127 20.22 -15.17 16.42
CA PRO A 127 20.42 -14.66 15.07
C PRO A 127 19.08 -14.23 14.48
N TYR A 128 18.98 -13.04 13.90
CA TYR A 128 17.73 -12.57 13.30
C TYR A 128 17.20 -13.52 12.21
N LEU A 129 15.91 -13.39 11.87
CA LEU A 129 15.37 -14.08 10.71
C LEU A 129 16.09 -13.59 9.45
N SER A 130 16.70 -14.51 8.72
CA SER A 130 17.46 -14.29 7.48
C SER A 130 17.12 -15.38 6.45
N SER A 131 17.69 -15.30 5.26
CA SER A 131 17.48 -16.33 4.23
C SER A 131 18.06 -17.70 4.61
N GLN A 132 18.99 -17.75 5.58
CA GLN A 132 19.65 -18.98 6.02
C GLN A 132 18.79 -19.79 7.00
N ASN A 133 18.06 -19.12 7.91
CA ASN A 133 17.21 -19.76 8.91
C ASN A 133 15.71 -19.66 8.59
N TYR A 134 15.36 -19.22 7.37
CA TYR A 134 13.99 -19.07 6.89
C TYR A 134 13.10 -20.32 7.04
N GLY A 135 13.70 -21.51 7.01
CA GLY A 135 12.97 -22.78 7.20
C GLY A 135 12.39 -22.97 8.61
N GLU A 136 12.92 -22.28 9.63
CA GLU A 136 12.45 -22.39 11.03
C GLU A 136 10.98 -21.95 11.19
N LEU A 137 10.50 -21.08 10.29
CA LEU A 137 9.13 -20.56 10.26
C LEU A 137 8.05 -21.65 10.15
N PHE A 138 8.42 -22.83 9.63
CA PHE A 138 7.49 -23.92 9.34
C PHE A 138 7.63 -25.09 10.32
N SER A 139 8.26 -24.86 11.46
CA SER A 139 8.33 -25.84 12.54
C SER A 139 6.97 -26.05 13.23
N ASN A 140 6.91 -27.01 14.16
CA ASN A 140 5.71 -27.25 14.97
C ASN A 140 5.42 -26.10 15.98
N GLN A 141 6.34 -25.15 16.16
CA GLN A 141 6.11 -24.00 17.02
C GLN A 141 5.12 -23.02 16.39
N ILE A 142 4.31 -22.36 17.23
CA ILE A 142 3.45 -21.26 16.80
C ILE A 142 4.31 -20.01 16.72
N ILE A 143 4.47 -19.48 15.50
CA ILE A 143 5.28 -18.30 15.21
C ILE A 143 4.36 -17.24 14.64
N TRP A 144 4.48 -15.99 15.12
CA TRP A 144 3.77 -14.85 14.57
C TRP A 144 4.72 -13.82 13.99
N PHE A 145 4.39 -13.31 12.82
CA PHE A 145 4.91 -12.04 12.32
C PHE A 145 4.07 -10.89 12.86
N VAL A 146 4.73 -9.80 13.26
CA VAL A 146 4.08 -8.53 13.61
C VAL A 146 4.66 -7.43 12.72
N ASP A 147 3.79 -6.81 11.93
CA ASP A 147 4.13 -5.64 11.11
C ASP A 147 3.37 -4.39 11.56
N ASP A 148 4.10 -3.35 11.94
CA ASP A 148 3.58 -2.07 12.43
C ASP A 148 3.54 -0.99 11.34
N THR A 149 3.92 -1.32 10.10
CA THR A 149 4.12 -0.34 9.02
C THR A 149 2.87 0.48 8.70
N ASN A 150 1.69 -0.15 8.77
CA ASN A 150 0.41 0.48 8.43
C ASN A 150 -0.44 0.87 9.65
N VAL A 151 0.15 0.94 10.84
CA VAL A 151 -0.58 1.27 12.07
C VAL A 151 -0.91 2.76 12.13
N TYR A 152 0.08 3.62 11.88
CA TYR A 152 -0.12 5.08 11.83
C TYR A 152 0.06 5.58 10.40
N ARG A 153 -1.06 5.89 9.74
CA ARG A 153 -1.13 6.32 8.35
C ARG A 153 -1.67 7.74 8.29
N VAL A 154 -1.16 8.53 7.34
CA VAL A 154 -1.57 9.92 7.15
C VAL A 154 -1.82 10.23 5.69
N THR A 155 -2.79 11.09 5.42
CA THR A 155 -2.88 11.82 4.14
C THR A 155 -2.13 13.13 4.29
N ILE A 156 -1.22 13.38 3.36
CA ILE A 156 -0.39 14.59 3.35
C ILE A 156 -1.05 15.61 2.43
N HIS A 157 -1.30 16.80 2.97
CA HIS A 157 -1.77 17.95 2.22
C HIS A 157 -0.67 19.02 2.28
N LYS A 158 -0.02 19.26 1.15
CA LYS A 158 0.92 20.38 1.00
C LYS A 158 0.10 21.65 0.77
N THR A 159 0.25 22.63 1.65
CA THR A 159 -0.36 23.94 1.47
C THR A 159 0.45 24.75 0.45
N PHE A 160 -0.16 25.83 -0.04
CA PHE A 160 0.45 26.74 -0.99
C PHE A 160 1.79 27.33 -0.50
N GLU A 161 1.88 27.63 0.80
CA GLU A 161 3.10 28.14 1.47
C GLU A 161 4.23 27.10 1.58
N GLY A 162 4.01 25.89 1.08
CA GLY A 162 4.95 24.77 1.18
C GLY A 162 4.83 23.98 2.48
N ASN A 163 3.95 24.37 3.41
CA ASN A 163 3.75 23.66 4.67
C ASN A 163 3.08 22.30 4.42
N LEU A 164 3.62 21.24 5.04
CA LEU A 164 3.03 19.91 4.98
C LEU A 164 2.10 19.71 6.17
N THR A 165 0.80 19.68 5.91
CA THR A 165 -0.20 19.29 6.92
C THR A 165 -0.55 17.81 6.76
N THR A 166 -0.70 17.10 7.87
CA THR A 166 -0.99 15.66 7.86
C THR A 166 -2.30 15.39 8.57
N LYS A 167 -3.17 14.58 7.97
CA LYS A 167 -4.41 14.10 8.60
C LYS A 167 -4.30 12.58 8.81
N PRO A 168 -4.50 12.07 10.03
CA PRO A 168 -4.45 10.64 10.27
C PRO A 168 -5.66 9.95 9.61
N ILE A 169 -5.43 8.76 9.08
CA ILE A 169 -6.47 7.85 8.58
C ILE A 169 -6.41 6.52 9.35
N ASN A 170 -7.43 5.68 9.17
CA ASN A 170 -7.45 4.35 9.78
C ASN A 170 -6.22 3.53 9.36
N GLY A 171 -5.63 2.88 10.34
CA GLY A 171 -4.51 1.95 10.17
C GLY A 171 -4.89 0.54 10.61
N ALA A 172 -3.92 -0.36 10.49
CA ALA A 172 -4.08 -1.72 10.99
C ALA A 172 -2.74 -2.31 11.46
N ILE A 173 -2.81 -3.11 12.51
CA ILE A 173 -1.72 -4.01 12.91
C ILE A 173 -1.93 -5.32 12.16
N PHE A 174 -0.85 -5.82 11.56
CA PHE A 174 -0.84 -7.09 10.85
C PHE A 174 -0.11 -8.13 11.70
N ILE A 175 -0.85 -9.11 12.23
CA ILE A 175 -0.31 -10.22 13.02
C ILE A 175 -0.59 -11.52 12.28
N PHE A 176 0.44 -12.28 11.92
CA PHE A 176 0.31 -13.34 10.92
C PHE A 176 1.05 -14.62 11.28
N ASN A 177 0.38 -15.77 11.18
CA ASN A 177 0.99 -17.09 11.33
C ASN A 177 1.40 -17.67 9.96
N PRO A 178 2.71 -17.78 9.65
CA PRO A 178 3.18 -18.24 8.34
C PRO A 178 2.90 -19.70 8.05
N ARG A 179 2.65 -20.52 9.08
CA ARG A 179 2.35 -21.95 8.91
C ARG A 179 0.89 -22.17 8.53
N THR A 180 -0.03 -21.52 9.23
CA THR A 180 -1.48 -21.76 9.08
C THR A 180 -2.15 -20.80 8.11
N GLY A 181 -1.53 -19.66 7.80
CA GLY A 181 -2.16 -18.60 7.01
C GLY A 181 -3.05 -17.67 7.84
N GLN A 182 -3.19 -17.92 9.14
CA GLN A 182 -4.06 -17.14 10.01
C GLN A 182 -3.53 -15.71 10.18
N LEU A 183 -4.37 -14.74 9.86
CA LEU A 183 -4.12 -13.31 9.96
C LEU A 183 -5.08 -12.70 10.97
N PHE A 184 -4.53 -12.15 12.05
CA PHE A 184 -5.24 -11.27 12.97
C PHE A 184 -4.98 -9.83 12.53
N LEU A 185 -5.98 -9.21 11.91
CA LEU A 185 -5.93 -7.84 11.43
C LEU A 185 -6.64 -6.93 12.44
N LYS A 186 -5.87 -6.24 13.28
CA LYS A 186 -6.42 -5.28 14.25
C LYS A 186 -6.53 -3.91 13.60
N ILE A 187 -7.75 -3.43 13.38
CA ILE A 187 -8.01 -2.09 12.85
C ILE A 187 -7.81 -1.07 13.97
N ILE A 188 -7.03 -0.03 13.67
CA ILE A 188 -6.78 1.11 14.55
C ILE A 188 -7.47 2.33 13.96
N HIS A 189 -8.57 2.72 14.61
CA HIS A 189 -9.39 3.86 14.19
C HIS A 189 -8.71 5.20 14.51
N THR A 190 -9.01 6.23 13.73
CA THR A 190 -8.45 7.59 13.89
C THR A 190 -8.65 8.20 15.29
N SER A 191 -9.68 7.78 16.02
CA SER A 191 -9.95 8.24 17.40
C SER A 191 -8.83 7.93 18.38
N VAL A 192 -8.01 6.90 18.13
CA VAL A 192 -6.85 6.56 18.97
C VAL A 192 -5.78 7.66 18.96
N TRP A 193 -5.73 8.44 17.88
CA TRP A 193 -4.74 9.52 17.71
C TRP A 193 -5.23 10.88 18.23
N ALA A 194 -6.51 10.99 18.57
CA ALA A 194 -7.12 12.26 18.97
C ALA A 194 -6.49 12.80 20.28
N GLY A 195 -6.04 14.05 20.25
CA GLY A 195 -5.42 14.71 21.41
C GLY A 195 -4.01 14.23 21.77
N GLN A 196 -3.44 13.30 21.00
CA GLN A 196 -2.13 12.72 21.28
C GLN A 196 -1.00 13.44 20.53
N LYS A 197 0.21 13.39 21.10
CA LYS A 197 1.45 13.90 20.48
C LYS A 197 2.45 12.76 20.27
N ARG A 198 3.45 12.98 19.40
CA ARG A 198 4.49 11.98 19.07
C ARG A 198 3.91 10.65 18.57
N LEU A 199 2.96 10.76 17.64
CA LEU A 199 2.14 9.64 17.13
C LEU A 199 2.97 8.48 16.56
N GLY A 200 4.14 8.75 15.96
CA GLY A 200 5.03 7.69 15.49
C GLY A 200 5.62 6.81 16.59
N GLN A 201 5.83 7.34 17.80
CA GLN A 201 6.22 6.54 18.96
C GLN A 201 5.00 5.83 19.52
N LEU A 202 3.89 6.54 19.70
CA LEU A 202 2.64 6.00 20.22
C LEU A 202 2.15 4.79 19.41
N ALA A 203 2.28 4.81 18.09
CA ALA A 203 1.90 3.71 17.21
C ALA A 203 2.59 2.39 17.59
N LYS A 204 3.88 2.43 17.93
CA LYS A 204 4.67 1.24 18.31
C LYS A 204 4.22 0.67 19.65
N TRP A 205 4.03 1.54 20.64
CA TRP A 205 3.53 1.15 21.96
C TRP A 205 2.11 0.61 21.89
N LYS A 206 1.23 1.26 21.12
CA LYS A 206 -0.13 0.78 20.91
C LYS A 206 -0.15 -0.57 20.20
N THR A 207 0.76 -0.78 19.25
CA THR A 207 0.93 -2.07 18.59
C THR A 207 1.31 -3.16 19.59
N ALA A 208 2.31 -2.91 20.44
CA ALA A 208 2.75 -3.87 21.45
C ALA A 208 1.66 -4.17 22.50
N GLU A 209 0.90 -3.16 22.90
CA GLU A 209 -0.25 -3.31 23.80
C GLU A 209 -1.32 -4.24 23.20
N GLU A 210 -1.73 -4.01 21.94
CA GLU A 210 -2.76 -4.81 21.28
C GLU A 210 -2.27 -6.25 20.99
N VAL A 211 -0.98 -6.43 20.65
CA VAL A 211 -0.38 -7.77 20.51
C VAL A 211 -0.42 -8.51 21.84
N ALA A 212 -0.01 -7.87 22.94
CA ALA A 212 -0.06 -8.49 24.27
C ALA A 212 -1.50 -8.80 24.71
N ALA A 213 -2.46 -7.93 24.40
CA ALA A 213 -3.88 -8.17 24.67
C ALA A 213 -4.42 -9.38 23.89
N LEU A 214 -4.03 -9.53 22.63
CA LEU A 214 -4.39 -10.70 21.81
C LEU A 214 -3.81 -12.00 22.40
N ILE A 215 -2.55 -12.00 22.84
CA ILE A 215 -1.93 -13.17 23.47
C ILE A 215 -2.66 -13.55 24.76
N ARG A 216 -3.03 -12.56 25.59
CA ARG A 216 -3.85 -12.78 26.81
C ARG A 216 -5.23 -13.36 26.51
N SER A 217 -5.81 -13.08 25.34
CA SER A 217 -7.13 -13.61 24.97
C SER A 217 -7.09 -15.06 24.48
N LEU A 218 -5.91 -15.58 24.13
CA LEU A 218 -5.75 -16.95 23.63
C LEU A 218 -5.44 -17.95 24.75
N PRO A 219 -5.94 -19.20 24.64
CA PRO A 219 -5.49 -20.32 25.47
C PRO A 219 -3.98 -20.54 25.37
N VAL A 220 -3.35 -21.06 26.42
CA VAL A 220 -1.89 -21.22 26.52
C VAL A 220 -1.33 -22.13 25.41
N GLU A 221 -2.15 -23.05 24.90
CA GLU A 221 -1.84 -23.96 23.80
C GLU A 221 -1.74 -23.25 22.45
N GLU A 222 -2.47 -22.15 22.26
CA GLU A 222 -2.51 -21.36 21.02
C GLU A 222 -1.57 -20.14 21.06
N GLN A 223 -0.97 -19.86 22.22
CA GLN A 223 -0.04 -18.75 22.37
C GLN A 223 1.25 -18.98 21.55
N PRO A 224 1.77 -17.94 20.88
CA PRO A 224 2.99 -18.06 20.10
C PRO A 224 4.17 -18.39 21.01
N LYS A 225 5.09 -19.24 20.54
CA LYS A 225 6.41 -19.44 21.18
C LYS A 225 7.42 -18.41 20.69
N GLN A 226 7.19 -17.84 19.52
CA GLN A 226 8.07 -16.85 18.91
C GLN A 226 7.27 -15.76 18.19
N ILE A 227 7.71 -14.52 18.36
CA ILE A 227 7.19 -13.34 17.67
C ILE A 227 8.34 -12.72 16.88
N ILE A 228 8.15 -12.58 15.57
CA ILE A 228 9.12 -11.98 14.65
C ILE A 228 8.59 -10.61 14.25
N VAL A 229 9.36 -9.56 14.55
CA VAL A 229 9.02 -8.20 14.13
C VAL A 229 9.69 -7.85 12.82
N THR A 230 8.93 -7.22 11.92
CA THR A 230 9.48 -6.71 10.64
C THR A 230 10.40 -5.51 10.83
N ARG A 231 10.17 -4.70 11.88
CA ARG A 231 10.88 -3.44 12.11
C ARG A 231 11.50 -3.42 13.51
N LYS A 232 12.80 -3.13 13.58
CA LYS A 232 13.59 -3.12 14.84
C LYS A 232 13.00 -2.24 15.94
N GLY A 233 12.30 -1.16 15.57
CA GLY A 233 11.65 -0.26 16.51
C GLY A 233 10.53 -0.89 17.36
N MET A 234 10.07 -2.09 17.00
CA MET A 234 9.05 -2.84 17.74
C MET A 234 9.61 -3.80 18.80
N LEU A 235 10.93 -4.06 18.81
CA LEU A 235 11.57 -4.93 19.80
C LEU A 235 11.38 -4.39 21.22
N ASP A 236 11.86 -3.17 21.47
CA ASP A 236 11.81 -2.55 22.82
C ASP A 236 10.35 -2.47 23.39
N PRO A 237 9.32 -2.03 22.64
CA PRO A 237 7.95 -2.01 23.15
C PRO A 237 7.39 -3.42 23.45
N LEU A 238 7.66 -4.42 22.61
CA LEU A 238 7.17 -5.78 22.84
C LEU A 238 7.85 -6.44 24.04
N GLU A 239 9.16 -6.25 24.23
CA GLU A 239 9.88 -6.76 25.40
C GLU A 239 9.26 -6.25 26.71
N VAL A 240 8.80 -4.99 26.72
CA VAL A 240 8.16 -4.37 27.90
C VAL A 240 6.74 -4.89 28.11
N HIS A 241 5.95 -5.02 27.04
CA HIS A 241 4.55 -5.46 27.15
C HIS A 241 4.40 -6.97 27.36
N LEU A 242 5.42 -7.76 27.03
CA LEU A 242 5.44 -9.22 27.15
C LEU A 242 6.24 -9.73 28.36
N LEU A 243 6.51 -8.89 29.36
CA LEU A 243 7.14 -9.31 30.63
C LEU A 243 6.33 -10.40 31.35
N ASP A 244 5.00 -10.41 31.19
CA ASP A 244 4.11 -11.45 31.72
C ASP A 244 4.27 -12.80 31.00
N PHE A 245 4.95 -12.81 29.84
CA PHE A 245 5.10 -13.96 28.94
C PHE A 245 6.58 -14.31 28.70
N PRO A 246 7.33 -14.72 29.74
CA PRO A 246 8.79 -14.92 29.65
C PRO A 246 9.23 -16.05 28.71
N ASN A 247 8.29 -16.91 28.29
CA ASN A 247 8.55 -18.04 27.39
C ASN A 247 8.36 -17.67 25.90
N ILE A 248 7.91 -16.45 25.59
CA ILE A 248 7.74 -15.99 24.21
C ILE A 248 9.02 -15.31 23.77
N MET A 249 9.66 -15.87 22.76
CA MET A 249 10.87 -15.33 22.16
C MET A 249 10.53 -14.18 21.20
N ILE A 250 11.21 -13.04 21.33
CA ILE A 250 11.02 -11.88 20.45
C ILE A 250 12.25 -11.77 19.56
N LYS A 251 12.05 -11.80 18.24
CA LYS A 251 13.12 -11.86 17.23
C LYS A 251 12.95 -10.78 16.18
N GLY A 252 14.06 -10.19 15.74
CA GLY A 252 14.08 -9.28 14.59
C GLY A 252 14.15 -10.02 13.25
N SER A 253 13.75 -9.36 12.17
CA SER A 253 13.96 -9.81 10.80
C SER A 253 14.98 -8.93 10.08
N GLU A 254 15.94 -9.54 9.38
CA GLU A 254 16.78 -8.87 8.38
C GLU A 254 16.07 -8.77 7.03
N LEU A 255 15.10 -9.65 6.79
CA LEU A 255 14.28 -9.66 5.57
C LEU A 255 13.26 -8.51 5.62
N GLN A 256 13.21 -7.70 4.56
CA GLN A 256 12.20 -6.65 4.40
C GLN A 256 10.93 -7.20 3.75
N LEU A 257 10.15 -7.96 4.52
CA LEU A 257 8.93 -8.62 4.03
C LEU A 257 7.85 -7.59 3.64
N PRO A 258 7.09 -7.82 2.54
CA PRO A 258 6.20 -6.81 1.96
C PRO A 258 4.79 -6.84 2.57
N PHE A 259 4.64 -7.14 3.86
CA PHE A 259 3.32 -7.24 4.52
C PHE A 259 2.53 -5.93 4.46
N GLN A 260 3.22 -4.78 4.38
CA GLN A 260 2.57 -3.49 4.16
C GLN A 260 1.72 -3.42 2.89
N SER A 261 2.04 -4.21 1.87
CA SER A 261 1.29 -4.26 0.61
C SER A 261 -0.05 -4.97 0.76
N CYS A 262 -0.28 -5.68 1.86
CA CYS A 262 -1.54 -6.37 2.10
C CYS A 262 -2.75 -5.40 2.10
N LEU A 263 -2.56 -4.18 2.62
CA LEU A 263 -3.62 -3.15 2.60
C LEU A 263 -3.97 -2.64 1.20
N LYS A 264 -3.15 -2.94 0.18
CA LYS A 264 -3.44 -2.61 -1.23
C LYS A 264 -4.44 -3.58 -1.86
N VAL A 265 -4.74 -4.69 -1.18
CA VAL A 265 -5.81 -5.62 -1.56
C VAL A 265 -7.15 -4.99 -1.15
N GLU A 266 -8.08 -4.88 -2.10
CA GLU A 266 -9.36 -4.17 -1.95
C GLU A 266 -10.14 -4.63 -0.71
N LYS A 267 -10.21 -5.95 -0.47
CA LYS A 267 -10.91 -6.54 0.66
C LYS A 267 -10.42 -5.98 2.01
N PHE A 268 -9.10 -5.83 2.18
CA PHE A 268 -8.51 -5.30 3.41
C PHE A 268 -8.55 -3.78 3.45
N GLY A 269 -8.23 -3.12 2.33
CA GLY A 269 -8.23 -1.66 2.22
C GLY A 269 -9.60 -1.06 2.53
N ASP A 270 -10.66 -1.58 1.91
CA ASP A 270 -12.03 -1.12 2.11
C ASP A 270 -12.52 -1.36 3.54
N LEU A 271 -12.21 -2.53 4.11
CA LEU A 271 -12.58 -2.87 5.47
C LEU A 271 -11.97 -1.90 6.49
N ILE A 272 -10.68 -1.57 6.33
CA ILE A 272 -9.97 -0.64 7.21
C ILE A 272 -10.52 0.78 7.04
N LEU A 273 -10.80 1.22 5.81
CA LEU A 273 -11.30 2.57 5.54
C LEU A 273 -12.75 2.77 6.02
N LYS A 274 -13.59 1.75 5.93
CA LYS A 274 -15.01 1.82 6.34
C LYS A 274 -15.22 1.62 7.86
N ALA A 275 -14.22 1.14 8.58
CA ALA A 275 -14.34 0.90 10.02
C ALA A 275 -14.57 2.20 10.80
N THR A 276 -15.60 2.21 11.64
CA THR A 276 -15.97 3.34 12.51
C THR A 276 -15.40 3.23 13.92
N GLU A 277 -14.89 2.05 14.30
CA GLU A 277 -14.32 1.77 15.60
C GLU A 277 -13.15 0.77 15.52
N PRO A 278 -12.26 0.70 16.54
CA PRO A 278 -11.22 -0.31 16.60
C PRO A 278 -11.80 -1.72 16.76
N GLN A 279 -11.45 -2.63 15.84
CA GLN A 279 -11.96 -4.01 15.85
C GLN A 279 -10.88 -5.00 15.40
N MET A 280 -10.95 -6.24 15.90
CA MET A 280 -10.10 -7.34 15.48
C MET A 280 -10.84 -8.17 14.43
N VAL A 281 -10.21 -8.39 13.27
CA VAL A 281 -10.80 -9.21 12.20
C VAL A 281 -9.87 -10.36 11.87
N LEU A 282 -10.44 -11.57 11.86
CA LEU A 282 -9.71 -12.79 11.56
C LEU A 282 -9.84 -13.16 10.08
N PHE A 283 -8.72 -13.47 9.45
CA PHE A 283 -8.66 -13.99 8.08
C PHE A 283 -7.79 -15.22 8.02
N ASN A 284 -8.01 -16.06 7.01
CA ASN A 284 -7.00 -16.97 6.51
C ASN A 284 -6.49 -16.41 5.19
N ILE A 285 -5.27 -15.87 5.16
CA ILE A 285 -4.71 -15.25 3.96
C ILE A 285 -4.27 -16.29 2.91
N TYR A 286 -4.20 -17.57 3.26
CA TYR A 286 -3.94 -18.65 2.30
C TYR A 286 -5.21 -19.19 1.65
N ASP A 287 -6.39 -18.72 2.09
CA ASP A 287 -7.67 -19.30 1.68
C ASP A 287 -7.63 -20.83 1.85
N ASP A 288 -7.67 -21.56 0.73
CA ASP A 288 -7.70 -23.01 0.66
C ASP A 288 -6.38 -23.65 0.18
N TRP A 289 -5.31 -22.87 -0.03
CA TRP A 289 -4.06 -23.37 -0.62
C TRP A 289 -3.44 -24.55 0.14
N LEU A 290 -3.60 -24.60 1.46
CA LEU A 290 -3.05 -25.68 2.29
C LEU A 290 -3.66 -27.07 2.01
N LYS A 291 -4.73 -27.15 1.20
CA LYS A 291 -5.29 -28.42 0.73
C LYS A 291 -4.41 -29.07 -0.35
N THR A 292 -3.76 -28.28 -1.20
CA THR A 292 -2.99 -28.78 -2.35
C THR A 292 -1.48 -28.55 -2.23
N ILE A 293 -1.05 -27.52 -1.48
CA ILE A 293 0.36 -27.16 -1.33
C ILE A 293 0.80 -27.05 0.14
N SER A 294 2.10 -27.18 0.37
CA SER A 294 2.70 -27.04 1.71
C SER A 294 2.63 -25.60 2.23
N SER A 295 2.70 -25.41 3.54
CA SER A 295 2.80 -24.09 4.17
C SER A 295 3.99 -23.27 3.66
N TYR A 296 5.12 -23.92 3.36
CA TYR A 296 6.30 -23.27 2.79
C TYR A 296 6.00 -22.66 1.41
N THR A 297 5.34 -23.44 0.56
CA THR A 297 4.94 -23.02 -0.79
C THR A 297 3.87 -21.93 -0.72
N ALA A 298 2.86 -22.09 0.15
CA ALA A 298 1.80 -21.11 0.36
C ALA A 298 2.35 -19.75 0.84
N PHE A 299 3.30 -19.77 1.78
CA PHE A 299 3.97 -18.55 2.23
C PHE A 299 4.79 -17.90 1.11
N SER A 300 5.50 -18.70 0.31
CA SER A 300 6.30 -18.19 -0.82
C SER A 300 5.41 -17.57 -1.89
N ARG A 301 4.27 -18.19 -2.23
CA ARG A 301 3.22 -17.63 -3.10
C ARG A 301 2.72 -16.30 -2.56
N LEU A 302 2.38 -16.24 -1.28
CA LEU A 302 1.92 -15.00 -0.64
C LEU A 302 2.97 -13.88 -0.75
N LEU A 303 4.23 -14.16 -0.42
CA LEU A 303 5.30 -13.17 -0.50
C LEU A 303 5.49 -12.67 -1.93
N LEU A 304 5.41 -13.55 -2.92
CA LEU A 304 5.51 -13.20 -4.33
C LEU A 304 4.39 -12.24 -4.75
N ILE A 305 3.14 -12.54 -4.37
CA ILE A 305 1.98 -11.68 -4.63
C ILE A 305 2.16 -10.31 -3.95
N LEU A 306 2.48 -10.31 -2.65
CA LEU A 306 2.63 -9.06 -1.88
C LEU A 306 3.81 -8.22 -2.36
N ARG A 307 4.90 -8.84 -2.82
CA ARG A 307 6.04 -8.14 -3.43
C ARG A 307 5.66 -7.55 -4.79
N ALA A 308 4.93 -8.28 -5.62
CA ALA A 308 4.40 -7.75 -6.88
C ALA A 308 3.45 -6.56 -6.65
N PHE A 309 2.59 -6.61 -5.63
CA PHE A 309 1.78 -5.47 -5.20
C PHE A 309 2.61 -4.29 -4.68
N HIS A 310 3.75 -4.57 -4.05
CA HIS A 310 4.67 -3.53 -3.60
C HIS A 310 5.27 -2.77 -4.80
N VAL A 311 5.71 -3.54 -5.81
CA VAL A 311 6.38 -3.06 -7.02
C VAL A 311 5.43 -2.35 -7.98
N ASN A 312 4.36 -3.02 -8.42
CA ASN A 312 3.40 -2.49 -9.36
C ASN A 312 2.00 -3.07 -9.10
N GLN A 313 1.22 -2.30 -8.35
CA GLN A 313 -0.13 -2.68 -7.94
C GLN A 313 -1.07 -2.95 -9.12
N GLU A 314 -1.02 -2.10 -10.16
CA GLU A 314 -1.94 -2.23 -11.30
C GLU A 314 -1.66 -3.49 -12.11
N ARG A 315 -0.39 -3.73 -12.45
CA ARG A 315 0.00 -4.91 -13.22
C ARG A 315 -0.18 -6.21 -12.44
N CYS A 316 0.07 -6.19 -11.13
CA CYS A 316 -0.21 -7.33 -10.25
C CYS A 316 -1.71 -7.69 -10.28
N LYS A 317 -2.62 -6.71 -10.18
CA LYS A 317 -4.07 -6.95 -10.27
C LYS A 317 -4.49 -7.55 -11.61
N LEU A 318 -3.91 -7.09 -12.72
CA LEU A 318 -4.16 -7.64 -14.04
C LEU A 318 -3.71 -9.11 -14.15
N ILE A 319 -2.53 -9.43 -13.62
CA ILE A 319 -2.01 -10.81 -13.61
C ILE A 319 -2.92 -11.73 -12.76
N LEU A 320 -3.42 -11.24 -11.62
CA LEU A 320 -4.30 -12.02 -10.74
C LEU A 320 -5.72 -12.19 -11.30
N ARG A 321 -6.18 -11.32 -12.21
CA ARG A 321 -7.52 -11.38 -12.80
C ARG A 321 -7.41 -11.17 -14.31
N PRO A 322 -6.88 -12.15 -15.05
CA PRO A 322 -6.70 -12.02 -16.50
C PRO A 322 -8.04 -11.98 -17.23
N ASP A 323 -9.01 -12.77 -16.76
CA ASP A 323 -10.32 -12.95 -17.41
C ASP A 323 -11.48 -12.68 -16.46
N LYS A 324 -12.66 -12.42 -17.03
CA LYS A 324 -13.90 -12.18 -16.27
C LYS A 324 -14.35 -13.42 -15.48
N ASP A 325 -14.02 -14.61 -15.97
CA ASP A 325 -14.43 -15.88 -15.38
C ASP A 325 -13.63 -16.21 -14.10
N THR A 326 -12.52 -15.50 -13.86
CA THR A 326 -11.74 -15.64 -12.64
C THR A 326 -12.45 -14.97 -11.47
N ILE A 327 -13.23 -15.76 -10.72
CA ILE A 327 -13.97 -15.29 -9.55
C ILE A 327 -13.16 -15.41 -8.25
N THR A 328 -13.33 -14.45 -7.36
CA THR A 328 -12.89 -14.54 -5.96
C THR A 328 -14.11 -14.91 -5.11
N GLN A 329 -14.05 -16.01 -4.36
CA GLN A 329 -15.14 -16.41 -3.47
C GLN A 329 -15.35 -15.34 -2.37
N PRO A 330 -16.59 -15.14 -1.86
CA PRO A 330 -16.86 -14.11 -0.86
C PRO A 330 -16.01 -14.22 0.42
N HIS A 331 -15.71 -15.45 0.83
CA HIS A 331 -14.88 -15.73 2.02
C HIS A 331 -13.37 -15.75 1.70
N HIS A 332 -12.97 -15.81 0.43
CA HIS A 332 -11.57 -15.81 0.01
C HIS A 332 -11.00 -14.40 -0.20
N VAL A 333 -9.68 -14.29 -0.09
CA VAL A 333 -8.92 -13.08 -0.40
C VAL A 333 -8.46 -13.10 -1.85
N TRP A 334 -8.04 -14.26 -2.35
CA TRP A 334 -7.44 -14.43 -3.66
C TRP A 334 -8.42 -15.04 -4.67
N PRO A 335 -8.22 -14.79 -5.97
CA PRO A 335 -8.98 -15.44 -7.03
C PRO A 335 -8.86 -16.97 -6.95
N THR A 336 -9.96 -17.67 -7.23
CA THR A 336 -9.97 -19.13 -7.25
C THR A 336 -9.42 -19.61 -8.59
N MET A 337 -8.33 -20.35 -8.55
CA MET A 337 -7.57 -20.81 -9.71
C MET A 337 -7.09 -22.24 -9.48
N THR A 338 -6.83 -22.96 -10.57
CA THR A 338 -6.22 -24.29 -10.50
C THR A 338 -4.73 -24.19 -10.15
N ASP A 339 -4.11 -25.29 -9.72
CA ASP A 339 -2.67 -25.29 -9.41
C ASP A 339 -1.81 -24.99 -10.65
N GLU A 340 -2.26 -25.38 -11.85
CA GLU A 340 -1.59 -25.08 -13.12
C GLU A 340 -1.65 -23.58 -13.46
N ASP A 341 -2.82 -22.96 -13.28
CA ASP A 341 -2.98 -21.51 -13.47
C ASP A 341 -2.12 -20.73 -12.47
N TRP A 342 -2.06 -21.20 -11.22
CA TRP A 342 -1.21 -20.59 -10.20
C TRP A 342 0.27 -20.61 -10.59
N ILE A 343 0.76 -21.69 -11.21
CA ILE A 343 2.16 -21.75 -11.69
C ILE A 343 2.39 -20.66 -12.75
N SER A 344 1.48 -20.49 -13.70
CA SER A 344 1.58 -19.44 -14.73
C SER A 344 1.57 -18.04 -14.11
N VAL A 345 0.67 -17.79 -13.17
CA VAL A 345 0.57 -16.53 -12.42
C VAL A 345 1.83 -16.25 -11.62
N GLU A 346 2.36 -17.24 -10.89
CA GLU A 346 3.59 -17.10 -10.11
C GLU A 346 4.79 -16.73 -11.00
N VAL A 347 4.93 -17.34 -12.18
CA VAL A 347 5.98 -16.97 -13.14
C VAL A 347 5.84 -15.50 -13.56
N GLN A 348 4.62 -15.06 -13.92
CA GLN A 348 4.38 -13.67 -14.32
C GLN A 348 4.64 -12.67 -13.20
N LEU A 349 4.28 -13.00 -11.95
CA LEU A 349 4.55 -12.16 -10.79
C LEU A 349 6.05 -12.05 -10.49
N LYS A 350 6.77 -13.17 -10.59
CA LYS A 350 8.24 -13.20 -10.46
C LYS A 350 8.90 -12.32 -11.53
N ASP A 351 8.50 -12.47 -12.79
CA ASP A 351 9.06 -11.70 -13.90
C ASP A 351 8.77 -10.20 -13.76
N LEU A 352 7.61 -9.82 -13.24
CA LEU A 352 7.27 -8.44 -12.91
C LEU A 352 8.21 -7.84 -11.86
N ILE A 353 8.50 -8.58 -10.78
CA ILE A 353 9.40 -8.15 -9.71
C ILE A 353 10.83 -8.00 -10.24
N LEU A 354 11.31 -9.01 -10.98
CA LEU A 354 12.65 -9.00 -11.55
C LEU A 354 12.84 -7.89 -12.58
N ALA A 355 11.85 -7.65 -13.46
CA ALA A 355 11.91 -6.58 -14.44
C ALA A 355 12.02 -5.18 -13.78
N ASP A 356 11.29 -4.95 -12.68
CA ASP A 356 11.41 -3.70 -11.92
C ASP A 356 12.80 -3.57 -11.25
N TYR A 357 13.30 -4.65 -10.64
CA TYR A 357 14.64 -4.67 -10.06
C TYR A 357 15.72 -4.39 -11.12
N GLY A 358 15.65 -5.07 -12.27
CA GLY A 358 16.58 -4.89 -13.38
C GLY A 358 16.55 -3.48 -13.95
N LYS A 359 15.35 -2.88 -14.08
CA LYS A 359 15.21 -1.49 -14.53
C LYS A 359 15.76 -0.47 -13.53
N LYS A 360 15.52 -0.67 -12.23
CA LYS A 360 16.00 0.25 -11.17
C LYS A 360 17.50 0.20 -10.96
N ASN A 361 18.09 -1.00 -11.06
CA ASN A 361 19.52 -1.21 -10.81
C ASN A 361 20.34 -1.29 -12.09
N ASN A 362 19.71 -1.17 -13.26
CA ASN A 362 20.32 -1.32 -14.58
C ASN A 362 21.06 -2.67 -14.74
N VAL A 363 20.40 -3.77 -14.34
CA VAL A 363 20.93 -5.14 -14.36
C VAL A 363 20.11 -5.99 -15.31
N ASN A 364 20.80 -6.79 -16.14
CA ASN A 364 20.15 -7.82 -16.94
C ASN A 364 19.68 -8.98 -16.05
N VAL A 365 18.36 -9.15 -15.93
CA VAL A 365 17.71 -10.17 -15.09
C VAL A 365 18.15 -11.61 -15.39
N ALA A 366 18.59 -11.90 -16.62
CA ALA A 366 19.07 -13.23 -17.00
C ALA A 366 20.40 -13.61 -16.32
N SER A 367 21.16 -12.62 -15.82
CA SER A 367 22.44 -12.83 -15.13
C SER A 367 22.28 -13.21 -13.64
N LEU A 368 21.05 -13.15 -13.11
CA LEU A 368 20.76 -13.41 -11.70
C LEU A 368 20.73 -14.93 -11.40
N THR A 369 21.40 -15.31 -10.32
CA THR A 369 21.35 -16.65 -9.75
C THR A 369 20.05 -16.90 -9.00
N GLN A 370 19.69 -18.17 -8.76
CA GLN A 370 18.48 -18.52 -8.00
C GLN A 370 18.51 -17.99 -6.55
N SER A 371 19.70 -17.93 -5.93
CA SER A 371 19.87 -17.32 -4.61
C SER A 371 19.61 -15.81 -4.63
N GLU A 372 20.14 -15.09 -5.63
CA GLU A 372 19.89 -13.65 -5.78
C GLU A 372 18.42 -13.37 -6.06
N ILE A 373 17.76 -14.17 -6.92
CA ILE A 373 16.32 -14.06 -7.19
C ILE A 373 15.51 -14.23 -5.90
N ARG A 374 15.81 -15.26 -5.10
CA ARG A 374 15.15 -15.50 -3.82
C ARG A 374 15.36 -14.32 -2.88
N ASP A 375 16.58 -13.81 -2.77
CA ASP A 375 16.94 -12.73 -1.86
C ASP A 375 16.27 -11.41 -2.28
N ILE A 376 16.13 -11.13 -3.58
CA ILE A 376 15.33 -9.99 -4.12
C ILE A 376 13.86 -10.12 -3.68
N ILE A 377 13.25 -11.30 -3.83
CA ILE A 377 11.85 -11.53 -3.47
C ILE A 377 11.64 -11.38 -1.96
N LEU A 378 12.60 -11.86 -1.15
CA LEU A 378 12.60 -11.72 0.31
C LEU A 378 12.92 -10.28 0.77
N GLY A 379 13.41 -9.42 -0.14
CA GLY A 379 13.70 -8.01 0.14
C GLY A 379 15.03 -7.81 0.87
N MET A 380 16.03 -8.65 0.60
CA MET A 380 17.40 -8.44 1.06
C MET A 380 18.12 -7.44 0.15
N GLU A 381 19.00 -6.62 0.74
CA GLU A 381 19.90 -5.77 -0.02
C GLU A 381 21.01 -6.63 -0.63
N ILE A 382 20.97 -6.83 -1.94
CA ILE A 382 22.00 -7.53 -2.70
C ILE A 382 22.82 -6.54 -3.53
N ALA A 383 24.13 -6.77 -3.62
CA ALA A 383 24.98 -6.04 -4.54
C ALA A 383 24.64 -6.45 -5.98
N PRO A 384 24.52 -5.50 -6.92
CA PRO A 384 24.34 -5.82 -8.34
C PRO A 384 25.45 -6.75 -8.85
N PRO A 385 25.15 -7.74 -9.70
CA PRO A 385 26.15 -8.61 -10.29
C PRO A 385 27.16 -7.80 -11.12
N SER A 386 28.43 -8.21 -11.09
CA SER A 386 29.52 -7.51 -11.80
C SER A 386 29.33 -7.50 -13.33
N MET A 387 29.81 -6.43 -13.99
CA MET A 387 29.72 -6.26 -15.45
C MET A 387 30.25 -7.47 -16.23
N GLN A 388 31.38 -8.04 -15.80
CA GLN A 388 31.97 -9.22 -16.42
C GLN A 388 31.03 -10.44 -16.40
N ARG A 389 30.22 -10.60 -15.35
CA ARG A 389 29.24 -11.68 -15.23
C ARG A 389 28.02 -11.45 -16.14
N GLN A 390 27.66 -10.18 -16.35
CA GLN A 390 26.59 -9.79 -17.26
C GLN A 390 26.98 -10.08 -18.72
N GLU A 391 28.22 -9.75 -19.12
CA GLU A 391 28.75 -10.03 -20.45
C GLU A 391 28.77 -11.54 -20.77
N ILE A 392 29.19 -12.38 -19.82
CA ILE A 392 29.21 -13.85 -20.00
C ILE A 392 27.79 -14.39 -20.22
N ALA A 393 26.80 -13.92 -19.46
CA ALA A 393 25.41 -14.35 -19.60
C ALA A 393 24.81 -13.92 -20.94
N GLU A 394 25.19 -12.76 -21.47
CA GLU A 394 24.76 -12.28 -22.80
C GLU A 394 25.36 -13.10 -23.93
N ILE A 395 26.62 -13.51 -23.81
CA ILE A 395 27.29 -14.40 -24.77
C ILE A 395 26.63 -15.79 -24.77
N GLU A 396 26.35 -16.37 -23.60
CA GLU A 396 25.66 -17.68 -23.50
C GLU A 396 24.23 -17.64 -24.05
N LYS A 397 23.50 -16.54 -23.81
CA LYS A 397 22.15 -16.35 -24.34
C LYS A 397 22.16 -16.23 -25.87
N SER A 398 23.09 -15.45 -26.42
CA SER A 398 23.29 -15.32 -27.87
C SER A 398 23.65 -16.66 -28.52
N ALA A 399 24.45 -17.49 -27.84
CA ALA A 399 24.79 -18.83 -28.30
C ALA A 399 23.59 -19.81 -28.27
N LYS A 400 22.70 -19.70 -27.27
CA LYS A 400 21.45 -20.49 -27.20
C LYS A 400 20.41 -20.06 -28.24
N GLU A 401 20.22 -18.76 -28.44
CA GLU A 401 19.29 -18.22 -29.44
C GLU A 401 19.71 -18.57 -30.88
N ALA A 402 21.02 -18.66 -31.15
CA ALA A 402 21.53 -19.16 -32.42
C ALA A 402 21.19 -20.65 -32.70
N SER A 403 20.78 -21.43 -31.69
CA SER A 403 20.47 -22.86 -31.83
C SER A 403 18.98 -23.18 -32.03
N GLN A 404 18.06 -22.21 -31.92
CA GLN A 404 16.60 -22.42 -32.03
C GLN A 404 15.93 -21.45 -33.01
N LEU A 405 16.29 -21.51 -34.29
CA LEU A 405 15.50 -20.91 -35.38
C LEU A 405 14.54 -21.95 -35.97
N ASN A 406 13.32 -22.04 -35.42
CA ASN A 406 12.21 -22.75 -36.09
C ASN A 406 11.26 -21.71 -36.70
N ALA A 407 11.14 -21.73 -38.03
CA ALA A 407 10.17 -20.93 -38.78
C ALA A 407 8.75 -21.44 -38.54
N VAL A 408 7.81 -20.56 -38.17
CA VAL A 408 6.40 -20.91 -37.99
C VAL A 408 5.66 -20.68 -39.31
N THR A 409 5.06 -21.74 -39.85
CA THR A 409 4.18 -21.69 -41.03
C THR A 409 2.73 -21.61 -40.57
N THR A 410 2.00 -20.59 -41.03
CA THR A 410 0.58 -20.40 -40.70
C THR A 410 -0.26 -20.50 -41.96
N LYS A 411 -1.31 -21.32 -41.93
CA LYS A 411 -2.24 -21.55 -43.06
C LYS A 411 -3.47 -20.66 -42.88
N THR A 412 -3.78 -19.80 -43.85
CA THR A 412 -4.96 -18.89 -43.82
C THR A 412 -5.61 -18.79 -45.20
N THR A 413 -6.91 -18.51 -45.27
CA THR A 413 -7.67 -18.41 -46.53
C THR A 413 -8.05 -16.96 -46.84
N ASN A 414 -7.96 -16.55 -48.11
CA ASN A 414 -8.43 -15.22 -48.53
C ASN A 414 -9.97 -15.17 -48.67
N VAL A 415 -10.52 -13.98 -48.93
CA VAL A 415 -11.98 -13.71 -49.06
C VAL A 415 -12.65 -14.46 -50.24
N HIS A 416 -11.86 -15.10 -51.11
CA HIS A 416 -12.31 -15.94 -52.23
C HIS A 416 -12.03 -17.43 -52.03
N GLY A 417 -11.59 -17.86 -50.85
CA GLY A 417 -11.48 -19.28 -50.47
C GLY A 417 -10.19 -20.00 -50.89
N GLU A 418 -9.17 -19.27 -51.37
CA GLU A 418 -7.87 -19.86 -51.70
C GLU A 418 -6.97 -19.95 -50.46
N GLU A 419 -6.32 -21.11 -50.26
CA GLU A 419 -5.41 -21.39 -49.14
C GLU A 419 -4.03 -20.73 -49.35
N LEU A 420 -3.66 -19.82 -48.46
CA LEU A 420 -2.33 -19.20 -48.37
C LEU A 420 -1.52 -19.85 -47.23
N ILE A 421 -0.30 -20.28 -47.55
CA ILE A 421 0.69 -20.73 -46.57
C ILE A 421 1.72 -19.61 -46.39
N VAL A 422 1.71 -18.95 -45.23
CA VAL A 422 2.66 -17.87 -44.91
C VAL A 422 3.69 -18.38 -43.92
N THR A 423 4.96 -18.38 -44.32
CA THR A 423 6.10 -18.74 -43.47
C THR A 423 6.69 -17.46 -42.89
N THR A 424 6.51 -17.22 -41.60
CA THR A 424 7.03 -16.02 -40.93
C THR A 424 8.32 -16.35 -40.21
N THR A 425 9.43 -15.73 -40.62
CA THR A 425 10.78 -15.93 -40.07
C THR A 425 11.23 -14.82 -39.11
N SER A 426 10.42 -13.76 -38.92
CA SER A 426 10.77 -12.55 -38.18
C SER A 426 9.92 -12.35 -36.92
N GLN A 427 10.55 -12.21 -35.75
CA GLN A 427 9.91 -11.88 -34.47
C GLN A 427 9.18 -10.52 -34.47
N TYR A 428 9.60 -9.58 -35.33
CA TYR A 428 9.01 -8.24 -35.41
C TYR A 428 7.57 -8.26 -35.97
N GLU A 429 7.30 -9.15 -36.91
CA GLU A 429 5.96 -9.28 -37.50
C GLU A 429 4.98 -10.02 -36.58
N GLN A 430 5.46 -10.93 -35.72
CA GLN A 430 4.63 -11.56 -34.69
C GLN A 430 4.15 -10.56 -33.62
N GLN A 431 4.99 -9.59 -33.23
CA GLN A 431 4.56 -8.49 -32.34
C GLN A 431 3.57 -7.55 -33.03
N THR A 432 3.73 -7.34 -34.34
CA THR A 432 2.86 -6.45 -35.12
C THR A 432 1.50 -7.10 -35.41
N TYR A 433 1.40 -8.43 -35.51
CA TYR A 433 0.11 -9.13 -35.69
C TYR A 433 -0.73 -9.23 -34.40
N ALA A 434 -0.11 -9.16 -33.21
CA ALA A 434 -0.82 -9.04 -31.92
C ALA A 434 -1.50 -7.66 -31.72
N SER A 435 -1.36 -6.73 -32.68
CA SER A 435 -1.87 -5.36 -32.62
C SER A 435 -3.31 -5.18 -33.13
N LYS A 436 -4.12 -6.24 -33.21
CA LYS A 436 -5.58 -6.05 -33.10
C LYS A 436 -5.87 -5.60 -31.67
N THR A 437 -5.85 -4.28 -31.48
CA THR A 437 -6.21 -3.52 -30.27
C THR A 437 -7.09 -4.34 -29.31
N ASP A 438 -6.45 -4.97 -28.32
CA ASP A 438 -7.16 -5.68 -27.26
C ASP A 438 -7.81 -4.65 -26.33
N TRP A 439 -8.98 -4.18 -26.76
CA TRP A 439 -9.79 -3.24 -26.00
C TRP A 439 -10.26 -3.87 -24.69
N ARG A 440 -10.26 -5.21 -24.54
CA ARG A 440 -10.69 -5.89 -23.31
C ARG A 440 -9.67 -5.68 -22.20
N VAL A 441 -8.38 -5.89 -22.49
CA VAL A 441 -7.29 -5.62 -21.53
C VAL A 441 -7.30 -4.16 -21.10
N ARG A 442 -7.53 -3.23 -22.03
CA ARG A 442 -7.66 -1.80 -21.69
C ARG A 442 -8.92 -1.49 -20.89
N ALA A 443 -10.06 -2.13 -21.18
CA ALA A 443 -11.29 -1.96 -20.42
C ALA A 443 -11.14 -2.42 -18.96
N ILE A 444 -10.46 -3.55 -18.72
CA ILE A 444 -10.13 -4.04 -17.38
C ILE A 444 -9.14 -3.09 -16.69
N SER A 445 -8.17 -2.54 -17.43
CA SER A 445 -7.22 -1.57 -16.87
C SER A 445 -7.90 -0.26 -16.49
N ALA A 446 -8.85 0.21 -17.31
CA ALA A 446 -9.60 1.44 -17.08
C ALA A 446 -10.47 1.38 -15.82
N SER A 447 -10.97 0.20 -15.41
CA SER A 447 -11.74 0.09 -14.16
C SER A 447 -10.90 0.40 -12.91
N ASN A 448 -9.56 0.34 -13.01
CA ASN A 448 -8.63 0.67 -11.92
C ASN A 448 -8.23 2.16 -11.88
N LEU A 449 -8.69 3.00 -12.81
CA LEU A 449 -8.32 4.43 -12.86
C LEU A 449 -8.68 5.20 -11.58
N HIS A 450 -9.69 4.75 -10.84
CA HIS A 450 -10.08 5.34 -9.56
C HIS A 450 -8.93 5.33 -8.53
N LEU A 451 -8.01 4.36 -8.58
CA LEU A 451 -6.86 4.24 -7.67
C LEU A 451 -5.86 5.39 -7.86
N ARG A 452 -5.72 5.89 -9.09
CA ARG A 452 -4.80 7.01 -9.39
C ARG A 452 -5.29 8.34 -8.82
N THR A 453 -6.58 8.44 -8.48
CA THR A 453 -7.15 9.65 -7.86
C THR A 453 -6.70 9.86 -6.40
N SER A 454 -6.03 8.87 -5.79
CA SER A 454 -5.43 9.00 -4.46
C SER A 454 -4.16 9.87 -4.45
N HIS A 455 -3.43 9.92 -5.57
CA HIS A 455 -2.19 10.67 -5.72
C HIS A 455 -2.34 11.65 -6.88
N ILE A 456 -2.67 12.90 -6.55
CA ILE A 456 -2.88 13.96 -7.54
C ILE A 456 -1.81 15.04 -7.32
N TYR A 457 -1.03 15.28 -8.37
CA TYR A 457 -0.03 16.33 -8.43
C TYR A 457 -0.56 17.48 -9.27
N VAL A 458 -0.40 18.71 -8.80
CA VAL A 458 -0.76 19.93 -9.53
C VAL A 458 0.52 20.70 -9.80
N SER A 459 0.83 20.94 -11.06
CA SER A 459 1.95 21.79 -11.46
C SER A 459 1.64 23.22 -11.03
N SER A 460 2.41 23.74 -10.07
CA SER A 460 2.37 25.13 -9.64
C SER A 460 3.73 25.75 -9.91
N ASP A 461 3.81 26.63 -10.91
CA ASP A 461 4.97 27.51 -11.10
C ASP A 461 4.73 28.81 -10.30
N GLU A 462 5.78 29.57 -10.00
CA GLU A 462 5.71 30.79 -9.18
C GLU A 462 4.63 31.76 -9.70
N CYS A 463 3.69 32.14 -8.84
CA CYS A 463 2.54 32.98 -9.18
C CYS A 463 3.00 34.30 -9.81
N THR A 464 2.55 34.58 -11.03
CA THR A 464 2.47 35.94 -11.54
C THR A 464 1.26 36.62 -10.88
N GLU A 465 1.48 37.70 -10.13
CA GLU A 465 0.42 38.44 -9.39
C GLU A 465 -0.71 38.99 -10.30
N SER A 466 -0.56 38.93 -11.62
CA SER A 466 -1.47 39.51 -12.61
C SER A 466 -2.41 38.51 -13.31
N GLY A 467 -2.35 37.21 -13.02
CA GLY A 467 -3.14 36.17 -13.70
C GLY A 467 -4.42 35.70 -12.97
N TYR A 468 -5.36 35.09 -13.70
CA TYR A 468 -6.50 34.41 -13.09
C TYR A 468 -6.10 33.09 -12.42
N THR A 469 -6.73 32.77 -11.29
CA THR A 469 -6.59 31.48 -10.61
C THR A 469 -7.81 30.60 -10.85
N TYR A 470 -7.60 29.38 -11.35
CA TYR A 470 -8.67 28.45 -11.68
C TYR A 470 -8.88 27.42 -10.56
N ILE A 471 -10.10 27.28 -10.07
CA ILE A 471 -10.44 26.31 -9.02
C ILE A 471 -11.26 25.18 -9.64
N LEU A 472 -10.68 23.98 -9.69
CA LEU A 472 -11.33 22.77 -10.19
C LEU A 472 -11.86 21.93 -9.01
N PRO A 473 -13.17 21.63 -8.97
CA PRO A 473 -13.76 20.72 -7.99
C PRO A 473 -13.18 19.31 -8.09
N LYS A 474 -12.81 18.70 -6.95
CA LYS A 474 -12.27 17.33 -6.96
C LYS A 474 -13.29 16.30 -7.41
N ASN A 475 -14.58 16.53 -7.21
CA ASN A 475 -15.61 15.60 -7.69
C ASN A 475 -15.65 15.52 -9.22
N LEU A 476 -15.52 16.66 -9.91
CA LEU A 476 -15.41 16.72 -11.37
C LEU A 476 -14.15 16.00 -11.85
N LEU A 477 -12.99 16.33 -11.27
CA LEU A 477 -11.73 15.72 -11.65
C LEU A 477 -11.74 14.21 -11.46
N LYS A 478 -12.20 13.71 -10.30
CA LYS A 478 -12.27 12.27 -10.03
C LYS A 478 -13.15 11.55 -11.03
N LYS A 479 -14.35 12.06 -11.32
CA LYS A 479 -15.24 11.44 -12.29
C LYS A 479 -14.69 11.51 -13.71
N PHE A 480 -14.06 12.62 -14.10
CA PHE A 480 -13.39 12.77 -15.40
C PHE A 480 -12.25 11.75 -15.59
N ILE A 481 -11.44 11.50 -14.56
CA ILE A 481 -10.41 10.45 -14.58
C ILE A 481 -11.02 9.06 -14.69
N MET A 482 -12.10 8.77 -13.93
CA MET A 482 -12.72 7.45 -13.91
C MET A 482 -13.38 7.05 -15.24
N ILE A 483 -13.87 8.01 -16.02
CA ILE A 483 -14.51 7.73 -17.31
C ILE A 483 -13.51 7.60 -18.47
N ALA A 484 -12.22 7.87 -18.25
CA ALA A 484 -11.21 7.95 -19.30
C ALA A 484 -10.67 6.57 -19.75
N ASP A 485 -9.79 6.60 -20.76
CA ASP A 485 -8.92 5.46 -21.13
C ASP A 485 -7.46 5.82 -20.83
N LEU A 486 -6.64 4.80 -20.53
CA LEU A 486 -5.22 4.99 -20.22
C LEU A 486 -4.37 5.42 -21.42
N ARG A 487 -4.84 5.17 -22.65
CA ARG A 487 -4.09 5.43 -23.88
C ARG A 487 -4.76 6.48 -24.75
N THR A 488 -6.07 6.37 -24.92
CA THR A 488 -6.87 7.26 -25.74
C THR A 488 -7.28 8.51 -24.95
N GLN A 489 -7.01 9.68 -25.51
CA GLN A 489 -7.39 10.95 -24.89
C GLN A 489 -8.90 11.18 -24.95
N ILE A 490 -9.44 11.79 -23.90
CA ILE A 490 -10.81 12.31 -23.83
C ILE A 490 -10.77 13.77 -23.39
N SER A 491 -11.81 14.54 -23.69
CA SER A 491 -11.91 15.97 -23.45
C SER A 491 -13.28 16.38 -22.92
N GLY A 492 -13.32 17.48 -22.16
CA GLY A 492 -14.55 18.14 -21.73
C GLY A 492 -14.38 19.65 -21.71
N PHE A 493 -15.43 20.38 -22.10
CA PHE A 493 -15.45 21.85 -22.02
C PHE A 493 -15.77 22.31 -20.60
N LEU A 494 -15.08 23.34 -20.13
CA LEU A 494 -15.20 23.87 -18.77
C LEU A 494 -16.02 25.16 -18.77
N TYR A 495 -16.99 25.23 -17.88
CA TYR A 495 -17.82 26.41 -17.66
C TYR A 495 -17.81 26.77 -16.17
N GLY A 496 -17.83 28.07 -15.88
CA GLY A 496 -17.75 28.53 -14.51
C GLY A 496 -18.12 30.00 -14.33
N VAL A 497 -17.87 30.48 -13.13
CA VAL A 497 -18.13 31.87 -12.73
C VAL A 497 -17.02 32.33 -11.78
N SER A 498 -16.78 33.64 -11.74
CA SER A 498 -16.02 34.24 -10.65
C SER A 498 -16.89 34.38 -9.40
N PRO A 499 -16.34 34.10 -8.20
CA PRO A 499 -17.06 34.37 -6.97
C PRO A 499 -17.30 35.89 -6.83
N PRO A 500 -18.41 36.32 -6.19
CA PRO A 500 -18.75 37.75 -6.04
C PRO A 500 -17.64 38.56 -5.37
N ASP A 501 -16.89 37.92 -4.48
CA ASP A 501 -15.87 38.56 -3.64
C ASP A 501 -14.52 38.72 -4.35
N ASN A 502 -14.25 37.94 -5.40
CA ASN A 502 -12.95 37.97 -6.08
C ASN A 502 -13.05 37.68 -7.59
N PRO A 503 -12.97 38.71 -8.46
CA PRO A 503 -13.07 38.53 -9.91
C PRO A 503 -11.84 37.85 -10.54
N GLN A 504 -10.68 37.83 -9.85
CA GLN A 504 -9.48 37.16 -10.34
C GLN A 504 -9.50 35.64 -10.13
N VAL A 505 -10.49 35.12 -9.41
CA VAL A 505 -10.70 33.68 -9.24
C VAL A 505 -11.76 33.20 -10.22
N LYS A 506 -11.53 32.03 -10.82
CA LYS A 506 -12.45 31.36 -11.74
C LYS A 506 -12.81 30.00 -11.17
N GLU A 507 -14.04 29.85 -10.69
CA GLU A 507 -14.53 28.57 -10.14
C GLU A 507 -15.20 27.76 -11.24
N VAL A 508 -14.64 26.59 -11.56
CA VAL A 508 -15.23 25.66 -12.53
C VAL A 508 -16.48 25.03 -11.92
N ARG A 509 -17.65 25.30 -12.49
CA ARG A 509 -18.95 24.80 -12.01
C ARG A 509 -19.45 23.62 -12.83
N GLY A 510 -19.18 23.60 -14.14
CA GLY A 510 -19.65 22.57 -15.05
C GLY A 510 -18.53 22.01 -15.93
N CYS A 511 -18.57 20.71 -16.20
CA CYS A 511 -17.79 20.06 -17.24
C CYS A 511 -18.75 19.42 -18.27
N VAL A 512 -18.67 19.85 -19.52
CA VAL A 512 -19.55 19.39 -20.59
C VAL A 512 -18.81 18.39 -21.47
N MET A 513 -19.31 17.16 -21.50
CA MET A 513 -18.86 16.14 -22.43
C MET A 513 -19.65 16.28 -23.73
N VAL A 514 -18.94 16.42 -24.84
CA VAL A 514 -19.51 16.50 -26.19
C VAL A 514 -19.23 15.21 -26.96
N PRO A 515 -19.96 14.91 -28.05
CA PRO A 515 -19.58 13.85 -28.99
C PRO A 515 -18.11 14.00 -29.38
N GLN A 516 -17.31 12.95 -29.27
CA GLN A 516 -15.88 13.04 -29.52
C GLN A 516 -15.26 11.69 -29.84
N TRP A 517 -14.11 11.71 -30.50
CA TRP A 517 -13.22 10.54 -30.56
C TRP A 517 -11.77 10.97 -30.40
N GLY A 518 -10.97 10.12 -29.76
CA GLY A 518 -9.58 10.41 -29.44
C GLY A 518 -8.59 9.44 -30.06
N THR A 519 -7.34 9.89 -30.14
CA THR A 519 -6.14 9.09 -30.39
C THR A 519 -5.25 9.11 -29.14
N HIS A 520 -4.02 8.58 -29.21
CA HIS A 520 -3.04 8.76 -28.13
C HIS A 520 -2.41 10.16 -28.10
N GLN A 521 -2.59 10.97 -29.15
CA GLN A 521 -1.98 12.29 -29.30
C GLN A 521 -2.98 13.44 -29.24
N THR A 522 -4.21 13.23 -29.73
CA THR A 522 -5.18 14.31 -29.95
C THR A 522 -6.61 13.83 -29.69
N VAL A 523 -7.51 14.78 -29.49
CA VAL A 523 -8.95 14.56 -29.42
C VAL A 523 -9.64 15.33 -30.55
N HIS A 524 -10.67 14.75 -31.13
CA HIS A 524 -11.47 15.35 -32.19
C HIS A 524 -12.87 15.64 -31.65
N LEU A 525 -13.29 16.90 -31.77
CA LEU A 525 -14.55 17.44 -31.26
C LEU A 525 -15.36 18.07 -32.41
N PRO A 526 -16.70 18.14 -32.31
CA PRO A 526 -17.54 18.96 -33.15
C PRO A 526 -17.19 20.45 -33.03
N ASN A 527 -17.41 21.20 -34.09
CA ASN A 527 -17.17 22.64 -34.14
C ASN A 527 -18.20 23.44 -33.33
N ALA A 528 -19.42 22.91 -33.19
CA ALA A 528 -20.47 23.56 -32.40
C ALA A 528 -20.09 23.52 -30.92
N LEU A 529 -20.14 24.66 -30.23
CA LEU A 529 -19.95 24.73 -28.79
C LEU A 529 -21.21 24.32 -28.02
N PRO A 530 -21.06 23.87 -26.76
CA PRO A 530 -22.18 23.57 -25.89
C PRO A 530 -23.14 24.75 -25.69
N GLU A 531 -24.42 24.51 -25.97
CA GLU A 531 -25.51 25.43 -25.65
C GLU A 531 -26.56 24.71 -24.80
N HIS A 532 -26.92 25.29 -23.65
CA HIS A 532 -27.98 24.77 -22.79
C HIS A 532 -28.47 25.85 -21.80
N GLU A 533 -29.70 25.74 -21.30
CA GLU A 533 -30.29 26.68 -20.33
C GLU A 533 -29.44 26.85 -19.08
N TYR A 534 -28.99 25.75 -18.45
CA TYR A 534 -28.08 25.78 -17.28
C TYR A 534 -26.70 26.41 -17.52
N LEU A 535 -26.26 26.56 -18.77
CA LEU A 535 -25.01 27.25 -19.09
C LEU A 535 -25.21 28.76 -19.22
N LYS A 536 -26.47 29.25 -19.30
CA LYS A 536 -26.76 30.69 -19.37
C LYS A 536 -26.31 31.35 -18.07
N GLY A 537 -25.46 32.37 -18.21
CA GLY A 537 -24.86 33.10 -17.08
C GLY A 537 -23.54 32.53 -16.58
N MET A 538 -23.07 31.39 -17.12
CA MET A 538 -21.69 30.91 -16.92
C MET A 538 -20.82 31.35 -18.10
N GLU A 539 -19.54 31.62 -17.84
CA GLU A 539 -18.56 31.90 -18.87
C GLU A 539 -17.78 30.62 -19.24
N PRO A 540 -17.39 30.45 -20.52
CA PRO A 540 -16.50 29.37 -20.91
C PRO A 540 -15.10 29.64 -20.34
N LEU A 541 -14.55 28.65 -19.63
CA LEU A 541 -13.21 28.70 -19.03
C LEU A 541 -12.18 27.87 -19.82
N GLY A 542 -12.57 27.32 -20.98
CA GLY A 542 -11.70 26.52 -21.83
C GLY A 542 -12.04 25.03 -21.78
N TRP A 543 -11.04 24.16 -21.76
CA TRP A 543 -11.24 22.72 -21.83
C TRP A 543 -10.21 21.92 -21.02
N ILE A 544 -10.60 20.72 -20.61
CA ILE A 544 -9.76 19.72 -19.93
C ILE A 544 -9.65 18.49 -20.82
N HIS A 545 -8.46 17.90 -20.93
CA HIS A 545 -8.28 16.60 -21.59
C HIS A 545 -7.30 15.69 -20.87
N THR A 546 -7.42 14.39 -21.12
CA THR A 546 -6.47 13.39 -20.63
C THR A 546 -5.31 13.20 -21.59
N GLN A 547 -4.15 12.81 -21.07
CA GLN A 547 -3.01 12.39 -21.88
C GLN A 547 -2.31 11.16 -21.28
N PRO A 548 -1.84 10.22 -22.13
CA PRO A 548 -1.30 8.95 -21.66
C PRO A 548 0.06 9.08 -20.96
N ASN A 549 0.82 10.13 -21.27
CA ASN A 549 2.11 10.42 -20.66
C ASN A 549 2.16 11.91 -20.28
N GLU A 550 2.89 12.22 -19.21
CA GLU A 550 3.17 13.61 -18.82
C GLU A 550 4.18 14.23 -19.78
N LEU A 551 3.80 15.36 -20.40
CA LEU A 551 4.65 16.14 -21.28
C LEU A 551 5.24 17.33 -20.51
N PRO A 552 6.52 17.69 -20.74
CA PRO A 552 7.14 18.85 -20.09
C PRO A 552 6.59 20.20 -20.61
N GLN A 553 5.90 20.17 -21.75
CA GLN A 553 5.34 21.31 -22.45
C GLN A 553 3.92 21.00 -22.93
N LEU A 554 3.11 22.03 -23.17
CA LEU A 554 1.84 21.88 -23.85
C LEU A 554 2.08 21.25 -25.23
N SER A 555 1.19 20.42 -25.74
CA SER A 555 1.40 19.82 -27.05
C SER A 555 1.09 20.83 -28.18
N PRO A 556 1.79 20.77 -29.33
CA PRO A 556 1.46 21.62 -30.46
C PRO A 556 0.01 21.43 -30.96
N SER A 557 -0.51 20.22 -30.80
CA SER A 557 -1.90 19.88 -31.13
C SER A 557 -2.90 20.58 -30.21
N ASP A 558 -2.58 20.72 -28.92
CA ASP A 558 -3.44 21.45 -27.97
C ASP A 558 -3.44 22.95 -28.27
N VAL A 559 -2.28 23.53 -28.60
CA VAL A 559 -2.18 24.94 -29.02
C VAL A 559 -3.00 25.19 -30.28
N THR A 560 -2.88 24.31 -31.27
CA THR A 560 -3.64 24.41 -32.53
C THR A 560 -5.15 24.28 -32.28
N THR A 561 -5.57 23.31 -31.45
CA THR A 561 -6.98 23.07 -31.13
C THR A 561 -7.58 24.24 -30.36
N HIS A 562 -6.89 24.72 -29.32
CA HIS A 562 -7.36 25.84 -28.51
C HIS A 562 -7.46 27.14 -29.32
N ALA A 563 -6.44 27.46 -30.14
CA ALA A 563 -6.47 28.64 -31.01
C ALA A 563 -7.59 28.56 -32.06
N ARG A 564 -7.84 27.37 -32.62
CA ARG A 564 -8.93 27.17 -33.58
C ARG A 564 -10.29 27.41 -32.95
N VAL A 565 -10.56 26.81 -31.78
CA VAL A 565 -11.84 26.99 -31.06
C VAL A 565 -12.06 28.46 -30.72
N MET A 566 -11.04 29.17 -30.25
CA MET A 566 -11.10 30.61 -29.99
C MET A 566 -11.40 31.43 -31.26
N SER A 567 -10.78 31.07 -32.39
CA SER A 567 -10.96 31.81 -33.65
C SER A 567 -12.36 31.64 -34.25
N GLU A 568 -12.96 30.46 -34.04
CA GLU A 568 -14.28 30.12 -34.54
C GLU A 568 -15.39 30.63 -33.60
N ASN A 569 -15.09 30.86 -32.32
CA ASN A 569 -16.08 31.21 -31.29
C ASN A 569 -15.69 32.46 -30.49
N LYS A 570 -16.38 33.58 -30.76
CA LYS A 570 -16.16 34.87 -30.07
C LYS A 570 -16.50 34.87 -28.57
N SER A 571 -17.17 33.83 -28.06
CA SER A 571 -17.48 33.69 -26.64
C SER A 571 -16.25 33.33 -25.80
N TRP A 572 -15.19 32.81 -26.41
CA TRP A 572 -13.95 32.47 -25.73
C TRP A 572 -13.03 33.69 -25.65
N ASP A 573 -12.69 34.07 -24.42
CA ASP A 573 -11.76 35.16 -24.12
C ASP A 573 -10.36 34.58 -23.87
N GLY A 574 -9.38 35.01 -24.66
CA GLY A 574 -8.01 34.48 -24.60
C GLY A 574 -7.29 34.66 -23.26
N GLU A 575 -7.70 35.61 -22.43
CA GLU A 575 -7.13 35.77 -21.08
C GLU A 575 -7.85 34.90 -20.03
N ARG A 576 -9.06 34.41 -20.32
CA ARG A 576 -9.90 33.64 -19.38
C ARG A 576 -10.02 32.16 -19.71
N THR A 577 -9.73 31.76 -20.94
CA THR A 577 -9.84 30.36 -21.35
C THR A 577 -8.51 29.64 -21.21
N VAL A 578 -8.54 28.43 -20.65
CA VAL A 578 -7.35 27.61 -20.40
C VAL A 578 -7.44 26.22 -21.03
N VAL A 579 -6.29 25.59 -21.21
CA VAL A 579 -6.15 24.16 -21.47
C VAL A 579 -5.67 23.49 -20.19
N ILE A 580 -6.47 22.56 -19.67
CA ILE A 580 -6.07 21.73 -18.52
C ILE A 580 -5.68 20.34 -19.04
N THR A 581 -4.43 19.98 -18.84
CA THR A 581 -3.90 18.64 -19.18
C THR A 581 -4.00 17.74 -17.95
N THR A 582 -4.51 16.52 -18.13
CA THR A 582 -4.62 15.49 -17.08
C THR A 582 -3.77 14.29 -17.49
N SER A 583 -2.54 14.21 -16.96
CA SER A 583 -1.54 13.22 -17.36
C SER A 583 -1.58 11.99 -16.47
N PHE A 584 -1.59 10.82 -17.10
CA PHE A 584 -1.54 9.55 -16.40
C PHE A 584 -0.10 9.13 -16.11
N THR A 585 0.26 9.05 -14.83
CA THR A 585 1.55 8.50 -14.37
C THR A 585 1.30 7.19 -13.58
N PRO A 586 2.29 6.28 -13.46
CA PRO A 586 2.09 5.03 -12.71
C PRO A 586 1.64 5.29 -11.27
N GLY A 587 0.38 4.95 -10.96
CA GLY A 587 -0.21 5.11 -9.62
C GLY A 587 -0.68 6.53 -9.25
N SER A 588 -0.59 7.50 -10.16
CA SER A 588 -0.94 8.91 -9.89
C SER A 588 -1.43 9.66 -11.11
N VAL A 589 -1.88 10.91 -10.90
CA VAL A 589 -2.29 11.83 -11.96
C VAL A 589 -1.61 13.18 -11.77
N SER A 590 -1.05 13.73 -12.84
CA SER A 590 -0.44 15.07 -12.85
C SER A 590 -1.32 16.02 -13.65
N LEU A 591 -1.65 17.19 -13.07
CA LEU A 591 -2.40 18.24 -13.74
C LEU A 591 -1.57 19.49 -13.99
N ALA A 592 -1.73 20.08 -15.17
CA ALA A 592 -1.18 21.39 -15.48
C ALA A 592 -2.20 22.20 -16.29
N ALA A 593 -2.29 23.50 -16.00
CA ALA A 593 -3.16 24.44 -16.69
C ALA A 593 -2.31 25.46 -17.47
N TYR A 594 -2.74 25.77 -18.70
CA TYR A 594 -2.03 26.64 -19.62
C TYR A 594 -2.99 27.64 -20.25
N LYS A 595 -2.53 28.87 -20.51
CA LYS A 595 -3.19 29.80 -21.44
C LYS A 595 -2.30 30.07 -22.65
N LEU A 596 -2.90 30.45 -23.77
CA LEU A 596 -2.14 30.81 -24.96
C LEU A 596 -1.68 32.27 -24.88
N THR A 597 -0.44 32.51 -25.29
CA THR A 597 0.02 33.88 -25.53
C THR A 597 -0.52 34.39 -26.87
N PRO A 598 -0.56 35.71 -27.12
CA PRO A 598 -0.97 36.25 -28.41
C PRO A 598 -0.18 35.66 -29.60
N ALA A 599 1.11 35.37 -29.39
CA ALA A 599 1.96 34.71 -30.38
C ALA A 599 1.52 33.26 -30.65
N GLY A 600 1.19 32.51 -29.59
CA GLY A 600 0.68 31.14 -29.72
C GLY A 600 -0.70 31.05 -30.37
N TYR A 601 -1.58 32.03 -30.10
CA TYR A 601 -2.87 32.13 -30.77
C TYR A 601 -2.70 32.32 -32.29
N GLU A 602 -1.86 33.28 -32.71
CA GLU A 602 -1.65 33.53 -34.15
C GLU A 602 -1.00 32.33 -34.84
N TRP A 603 0.01 31.72 -34.20
CA TRP A 603 0.64 30.50 -34.72
C TRP A 603 -0.36 29.34 -34.83
N GLY A 604 -1.11 29.06 -33.76
CA GLY A 604 -2.06 27.95 -33.70
C GLY A 604 -3.19 28.06 -34.72
N ARG A 605 -3.68 29.29 -34.99
CA ARG A 605 -4.70 29.54 -36.02
C ARG A 605 -4.20 29.28 -37.44
N GLN A 606 -2.93 29.58 -37.70
CA GLN A 606 -2.31 29.40 -39.01
C GLN A 606 -1.79 27.97 -39.24
N ASN A 607 -1.53 27.23 -38.16
CA ASN A 607 -0.96 25.89 -38.26
C ASN A 607 -1.89 24.92 -39.03
N ARG A 608 -1.30 24.20 -39.97
CA ARG A 608 -1.94 23.12 -40.75
C ARG A 608 -1.20 21.78 -40.61
N ASP A 609 -0.03 21.80 -39.99
CA ASP A 609 0.79 20.60 -39.79
C ASP A 609 0.34 19.85 -38.54
N THR A 610 -0.04 18.59 -38.73
CA THR A 610 -0.47 17.67 -37.67
C THR A 610 0.66 16.74 -37.20
N GLY A 611 1.89 16.96 -37.64
CA GLY A 611 3.07 16.24 -37.18
C GLY A 611 3.40 16.52 -35.71
N ALA A 612 4.27 15.68 -35.13
CA ALA A 612 4.67 15.80 -33.73
C ALA A 612 5.51 17.06 -33.43
N ASN A 613 6.24 17.56 -34.43
CA ASN A 613 7.10 18.75 -34.33
C ASN A 613 6.80 19.72 -35.48
N PRO A 614 5.66 20.43 -35.44
CA PRO A 614 5.27 21.33 -36.51
C PRO A 614 6.20 22.55 -36.57
N HIS A 615 6.42 23.07 -37.78
CA HIS A 615 7.34 24.17 -37.99
C HIS A 615 6.94 25.44 -37.23
N GLY A 616 7.91 26.08 -36.58
CA GLY A 616 7.70 27.33 -35.84
C GLY A 616 7.08 27.18 -34.45
N TYR A 617 6.81 25.96 -33.96
CA TYR A 617 6.35 25.74 -32.59
C TYR A 617 7.41 26.13 -31.57
N LEU A 618 7.04 26.96 -30.58
CA LEU A 618 7.93 27.43 -29.53
C LEU A 618 7.25 27.36 -28.15
N PRO A 619 8.01 27.10 -27.06
CA PRO A 619 7.47 27.14 -25.69
C PRO A 619 6.90 28.50 -25.25
N SER A 620 7.24 29.59 -25.95
CA SER A 620 6.68 30.93 -25.70
C SER A 620 5.24 31.11 -26.20
N HIS A 621 4.67 30.11 -26.90
CA HIS A 621 3.30 30.14 -27.40
C HIS A 621 2.24 29.94 -26.30
N TYR A 622 2.65 29.49 -25.13
CA TYR A 622 1.77 29.29 -24.00
C TYR A 622 2.46 29.76 -22.72
N GLU A 623 1.66 30.00 -21.69
CA GLU A 623 2.15 30.26 -20.34
C GLU A 623 1.36 29.38 -19.37
N LYS A 624 2.06 28.88 -18.35
CA LYS A 624 1.41 28.12 -17.29
C LYS A 624 0.61 29.06 -16.39
N VAL A 625 -0.48 28.53 -15.89
CA VAL A 625 -1.52 29.27 -15.22
C VAL A 625 -1.84 28.58 -13.89
N GLN A 626 -2.18 29.36 -12.87
CA GLN A 626 -2.42 28.83 -11.54
C GLN A 626 -3.74 28.06 -11.50
N MET A 627 -3.68 26.83 -11.00
CA MET A 627 -4.85 26.00 -10.75
C MET A 627 -4.81 25.42 -9.33
N LEU A 628 -5.97 25.36 -8.68
CA LEU A 628 -6.17 24.78 -7.37
C LEU A 628 -7.29 23.73 -7.42
N LEU A 629 -7.19 22.73 -6.53
CA LEU A 629 -8.23 21.73 -6.34
C LEU A 629 -9.02 22.03 -5.06
N SER A 630 -10.35 22.02 -5.15
CA SER A 630 -11.22 22.31 -4.02
C SER A 630 -12.20 21.18 -3.72
N ASP A 631 -12.41 20.95 -2.41
CA ASP A 631 -13.47 20.10 -1.87
C ASP A 631 -14.64 20.93 -1.28
N HIS A 632 -14.57 22.26 -1.37
CA HIS A 632 -15.56 23.15 -0.74
C HIS A 632 -16.88 23.25 -1.50
N PHE A 633 -16.85 22.97 -2.81
CA PHE A 633 -18.04 22.95 -3.65
C PHE A 633 -17.98 21.82 -4.66
N LEU A 634 -19.14 21.46 -5.20
CA LEU A 634 -19.30 20.41 -6.19
C LEU A 634 -19.59 21.04 -7.55
N GLY A 635 -18.97 20.50 -8.59
CA GLY A 635 -19.37 20.78 -9.98
C GLY A 635 -20.32 19.72 -10.53
N PHE A 636 -20.94 20.01 -11.67
CA PHE A 636 -21.85 19.11 -12.38
C PHE A 636 -21.33 18.74 -13.79
N PHE A 637 -21.83 17.63 -14.34
CA PHE A 637 -21.57 17.25 -15.72
C PHE A 637 -22.80 17.49 -16.60
N MET A 638 -22.53 17.75 -17.87
CA MET A 638 -23.51 17.64 -18.94
C MET A 638 -22.99 16.68 -19.99
N VAL A 639 -23.91 15.96 -20.63
CA VAL A 639 -23.61 14.93 -21.63
C VAL A 639 -24.58 15.08 -22.81
N PRO A 640 -24.29 14.48 -23.97
CA PRO A 640 -25.24 14.44 -25.08
C PRO A 640 -26.57 13.81 -24.67
N ASP A 641 -27.68 14.26 -25.25
CA ASP A 641 -29.02 13.79 -24.89
C ASP A 641 -29.21 12.26 -25.09
N ASP A 642 -28.49 11.68 -26.05
CA ASP A 642 -28.43 10.24 -26.33
C ASP A 642 -27.46 9.45 -25.42
N ASP A 643 -26.84 10.11 -24.42
CA ASP A 643 -25.79 9.58 -23.53
C ASP A 643 -24.48 9.19 -24.22
N VAL A 644 -24.35 9.35 -25.56
CA VAL A 644 -23.19 8.91 -26.33
C VAL A 644 -22.25 10.09 -26.55
N TRP A 645 -21.24 10.21 -25.68
CA TRP A 645 -20.15 11.15 -25.89
C TRP A 645 -18.95 10.50 -26.60
N ASN A 646 -18.70 9.20 -26.41
CA ASN A 646 -17.54 8.52 -26.99
C ASN A 646 -17.87 7.81 -28.32
N TYR A 647 -17.23 8.26 -29.40
CA TYR A 647 -17.37 7.72 -30.75
C TYR A 647 -16.18 6.87 -31.21
N ASN A 648 -15.23 6.50 -30.32
CA ASN A 648 -14.06 5.70 -30.71
C ASN A 648 -14.40 4.34 -31.35
N PHE A 649 -15.51 3.71 -30.97
CA PHE A 649 -16.00 2.46 -31.60
C PHE A 649 -17.09 2.70 -32.64
N MET A 650 -17.41 3.97 -32.92
CA MET A 650 -18.47 4.41 -33.83
C MET A 650 -17.97 5.57 -34.72
N GLY A 651 -16.68 5.57 -35.08
CA GLY A 651 -16.03 6.73 -35.71
C GLY A 651 -16.71 7.20 -37.00
N VAL A 652 -17.32 6.28 -37.75
CA VAL A 652 -18.10 6.59 -38.97
C VAL A 652 -19.34 7.45 -38.69
N ARG A 653 -19.88 7.43 -37.47
CA ARG A 653 -21.05 8.23 -37.06
C ARG A 653 -20.67 9.63 -36.56
N HIS A 654 -19.39 9.91 -36.35
CA HIS A 654 -18.93 11.22 -35.88
C HIS A 654 -18.60 12.13 -37.07
N SER A 655 -19.06 13.39 -37.01
CA SER A 655 -18.70 14.45 -37.96
C SER A 655 -18.35 15.73 -37.21
N SER A 656 -17.39 16.51 -37.70
CA SER A 656 -17.03 17.80 -37.10
C SER A 656 -18.16 18.84 -37.16
N THR A 657 -19.12 18.67 -38.06
CA THR A 657 -20.28 19.58 -38.21
C THR A 657 -21.57 19.00 -37.64
N MET A 658 -21.50 17.90 -36.87
CA MET A 658 -22.71 17.29 -36.31
C MET A 658 -23.36 18.20 -35.26
N PRO A 659 -24.69 18.37 -35.28
CA PRO A 659 -25.42 18.99 -34.19
C PRO A 659 -25.54 18.01 -33.02
N TYR A 660 -25.67 18.53 -31.81
CA TYR A 660 -25.93 17.74 -30.61
C TYR A 660 -26.69 18.58 -29.58
N ASP A 661 -27.60 17.93 -28.86
CA ASP A 661 -28.29 18.49 -27.70
C ASP A 661 -27.71 17.93 -26.42
N LEU A 662 -27.89 18.63 -25.30
CA LEU A 662 -27.28 18.31 -24.02
C LEU A 662 -28.33 18.08 -22.93
N LYS A 663 -28.00 17.21 -21.98
CA LYS A 663 -28.76 17.00 -20.74
C LYS A 663 -27.86 17.00 -19.52
N LEU A 664 -28.45 17.28 -18.36
CA LEU A 664 -27.78 17.20 -17.07
C LEU A 664 -27.69 15.73 -16.63
N ALA A 665 -26.53 15.11 -16.83
CA ALA A 665 -26.26 13.76 -16.34
C ALA A 665 -24.75 13.52 -16.19
N ASN A 666 -24.41 12.45 -15.45
CA ASN A 666 -23.01 12.04 -15.32
C ASN A 666 -22.57 11.22 -16.54
N PRO A 667 -21.36 11.45 -17.06
CA PRO A 667 -20.83 10.69 -18.18
C PRO A 667 -20.66 9.22 -17.86
N ARG A 668 -21.01 8.40 -18.85
CA ARG A 668 -20.75 6.96 -18.88
C ARG A 668 -19.26 6.72 -19.13
N ASP A 669 -18.74 5.60 -18.63
CA ASP A 669 -17.32 5.27 -18.76
C ASP A 669 -16.93 5.00 -20.21
N PHE A 670 -15.65 5.16 -20.57
CA PHE A 670 -15.16 5.03 -21.96
C PHE A 670 -15.66 3.76 -22.66
N TYR A 671 -15.62 2.62 -21.97
CA TYR A 671 -16.01 1.29 -22.48
C TYR A 671 -17.46 0.89 -22.14
N HIS A 672 -18.32 1.83 -21.74
CA HIS A 672 -19.72 1.55 -21.46
C HIS A 672 -20.47 1.00 -22.68
N GLN A 673 -21.51 0.19 -22.47
CA GLN A 673 -22.22 -0.52 -23.55
C GLN A 673 -22.76 0.38 -24.66
N CYS A 674 -23.24 1.58 -24.32
CA CYS A 674 -23.76 2.57 -25.28
C CYS A 674 -22.69 3.07 -26.26
N HIS A 675 -21.41 3.10 -25.88
CA HIS A 675 -20.32 3.58 -26.73
C HIS A 675 -19.82 2.52 -27.72
N ARG A 676 -20.29 1.28 -27.63
CA ARG A 676 -19.78 0.15 -28.40
C ARG A 676 -20.87 -0.85 -28.83
N PRO A 677 -21.98 -0.39 -29.43
CA PRO A 677 -23.13 -1.23 -29.76
C PRO A 677 -22.79 -2.38 -30.72
N ALA A 678 -21.87 -2.15 -31.67
CA ALA A 678 -21.46 -3.17 -32.64
C ALA A 678 -20.91 -4.45 -31.99
N HIS A 679 -20.21 -4.32 -30.85
CA HIS A 679 -19.71 -5.50 -30.13
C HIS A 679 -20.84 -6.36 -29.58
N PHE A 680 -21.95 -5.78 -29.14
CA PHE A 680 -23.08 -6.52 -28.57
C PHE A 680 -24.02 -7.07 -29.64
N LEU A 681 -24.20 -6.35 -30.75
CA LEU A 681 -25.01 -6.81 -31.87
C LEU A 681 -24.41 -8.07 -32.53
N ASN A 682 -23.08 -8.16 -32.61
CA ASN A 682 -22.40 -9.36 -33.09
C ASN A 682 -22.65 -10.60 -32.20
N PHE A 683 -22.87 -10.43 -30.90
CA PHE A 683 -23.23 -11.53 -30.01
C PHE A 683 -24.69 -11.97 -30.21
N ALA A 684 -25.61 -11.02 -30.38
CA ALA A 684 -27.02 -11.33 -30.65
C ALA A 684 -27.20 -12.14 -31.95
N SER A 685 -26.44 -11.82 -33.01
CA SER A 685 -26.48 -12.61 -34.26
C SER A 685 -25.95 -14.04 -34.11
N ILE A 686 -25.10 -14.30 -33.11
CA ILE A 686 -24.59 -15.65 -32.81
C ILE A 686 -25.61 -16.45 -31.99
N GLU A 687 -26.34 -15.81 -31.07
CA GLU A 687 -27.44 -16.46 -30.34
C GLU A 687 -28.60 -16.84 -31.28
N ASP A 688 -28.93 -15.99 -32.25
CA ASP A 688 -29.96 -16.31 -33.27
C ASP A 688 -29.59 -17.53 -34.12
N THR A 689 -28.30 -17.83 -34.30
CA THR A 689 -27.85 -19.04 -35.02
C THR A 689 -27.85 -20.30 -34.14
N VAL A 690 -27.81 -20.15 -32.81
CA VAL A 690 -27.87 -21.27 -31.86
C VAL A 690 -29.32 -21.60 -31.48
N ALA A 691 -30.23 -20.63 -31.57
CA ALA A 691 -31.65 -20.81 -31.28
C ALA A 691 -32.38 -21.77 -32.25
N GLU A 692 -31.85 -22.03 -33.45
CA GLU A 692 -32.42 -23.03 -34.38
C GLU A 692 -32.11 -24.49 -34.00
N SER A 693 -31.27 -24.73 -32.99
CA SER A 693 -30.94 -26.10 -32.57
C SER A 693 -30.84 -26.23 -31.05
N THR A 694 -31.99 -26.27 -30.37
CA THR A 694 -32.34 -27.21 -29.27
C THR A 694 -33.49 -26.65 -28.43
N ASP A 695 -34.56 -27.42 -28.29
CA ASP A 695 -35.47 -27.30 -27.14
C ASP A 695 -34.64 -27.52 -25.87
N ARG A 696 -34.33 -26.45 -25.14
CA ARG A 696 -33.80 -26.56 -23.78
C ARG A 696 -34.99 -26.57 -22.83
N GLU A 697 -35.23 -27.72 -22.20
CA GLU A 697 -36.15 -27.81 -21.08
C GLU A 697 -35.64 -26.94 -19.92
N ASP A 698 -36.41 -25.90 -19.59
CA ASP A 698 -36.23 -25.09 -18.40
C ASP A 698 -36.93 -25.78 -17.22
N HIS A 699 -36.15 -26.39 -16.33
CA HIS A 699 -36.68 -27.02 -15.11
C HIS A 699 -36.81 -26.05 -13.93
N PHE A 700 -36.59 -24.74 -14.13
CA PHE A 700 -36.62 -23.74 -13.06
C PHE A 700 -37.44 -22.48 -13.40
N ALA A 701 -38.48 -22.62 -14.24
CA ALA A 701 -39.57 -21.65 -14.32
C ALA A 701 -40.66 -21.91 -13.26
#